data_AF-A0A9D6YMT6-F1
#
_entry.id   AF-A0A9D6YMT6-F1
#
_cell.length_a   1.000
_cell.length_b   1.000
_cell.length_c   1.000
_cell.angle_alpha   90.00
_cell.angle_beta   90.00
_cell.angle_gamma   90.00
#
_symmetry.space_group_name_H-M   'P 1'
#
loop_
_entity.id
_entity.type
_entity.pdbx_description
1 polymer ?
#
loop_
_entity_poly.entity_id
_entity_poly.type
_entity_poly.pdbx_seq_one_letter_code
_entity_poly.pdbx_strand_id
1 'polypeptide(L)'
;MKKKIFTLAAPLLILFCQFCFWQQGYALNALYTISNPTTPVAAATICAGATKVPIHAFIITGSGGTCTGSSVTAYSYTTTGTYAAADIVNFKIWQNTSDNLGTATLLSTQATPTAAGIQGFPAFVLGIACTSRYFWITMDVAATVTDGNTIGVNGSASTANFASGATPKACTGCPLANSGTQTLKALPVITVQPVNQTCQLGTTVFSVTATGALTYQWQEYAGASWANITDGGIYSGATTAALTITGTTVSMNNYQYRCVISNPCAITSSAATLSLAYSSSTVTQNNLANIVPGTSNAEIIAISVVVASGCSLDATSFALNTTGSTAPGTDITAAKLWYTGTSPVFATTTLFGTQASPNGAFAITGTQNLPAAGTYYFWLTYDVPAGATVNDVADAQYTSLTAGGSNYTPSRTTVAGNRRIGSFLAGASPANTFAGGQDHSLAICTNGTVWSWAYNNYGQIGDNTVISKSIPVQTWTVNNIISVAAGNYHSLALKNDGTVWAWGDNANGKLGDGTTTGRLTPVQVSGLTGVVQVAASWYLSIALKSDGTVWTWGYNGEGQLGDGTTTTTGCWCKSTPVQVVGPGGSGFLTGITAVSAGPLFFVALKNDGTVWTWGWNADGQLGIGTAGAAAYSMYPVQVKGLGGSGFLTGITAIDAGSNFAVAIKNDGTVWSWGNNSLGQLGNGLAAVWTGVCWCISTPVQVVTGASGCGTNLCSIIDVSAGYEHVIALRNDGTVWAWGDNANGQLGDNTVVSTTAPVQVLGPGGVGFLTGITNVAAGWFHSFASKGDSTLWGWGGNNISQLGDNNAIWAQPTPVQTILCPVLPLPVEMLAFKTVCSSGKAKLQWSTASETNNNYFGIERSDDGVNFQTIGKVNGAGNSNTTRNYLFVDEQLPSPVGEGSGVRYYRLKQTDYNGSYTYSEVVSFNKNNCSMSVYPNPFDKTIYMSSGTGTVVNALFRIVNVLGQEVYARNIIIPGDGTSLSVDLPLLASGMYVVLVNDADNSSLLLNTKVVRVGVGE
;
A
#
# COMPACT_ATOMS: atom_id res chain seq x y z
N MET A 1 -14.99 -54.00 21.70
CA MET A 1 -14.21 -54.55 20.55
C MET A 1 -12.85 -55.04 21.07
N LYS A 2 -11.95 -55.49 20.19
CA LYS A 2 -10.55 -55.89 20.51
C LYS A 2 -9.79 -54.71 21.17
N LYS A 3 -8.74 -54.85 21.99
CA LYS A 3 -7.80 -55.98 22.23
C LYS A 3 -7.07 -55.76 23.59
N LYS A 4 -6.66 -56.84 24.30
CA LYS A 4 -5.41 -57.08 25.11
C LYS A 4 -4.68 -55.87 25.81
N ILE A 5 -4.07 -55.95 27.00
CA ILE A 5 -3.38 -57.03 27.77
C ILE A 5 -3.08 -56.51 29.21
N PHE A 6 -2.62 -57.20 30.29
CA PHE A 6 -2.39 -58.61 30.68
C PHE A 6 -2.24 -58.66 32.23
N THR A 7 -2.71 -59.71 32.94
CA THR A 7 -2.07 -60.28 34.16
C THR A 7 -2.72 -61.63 34.54
N LEU A 8 -1.95 -62.59 35.07
CA LEU A 8 -2.45 -63.84 35.65
C LEU A 8 -2.28 -63.84 37.18
N ALA A 9 -3.20 -64.48 37.90
CA ALA A 9 -3.00 -64.93 39.28
C ALA A 9 -3.87 -66.17 39.60
N ALA A 10 -3.22 -67.22 40.10
CA ALA A 10 -3.75 -68.49 40.62
C ALA A 10 -2.55 -69.19 41.32
N PRO A 11 -2.70 -70.25 42.17
CA PRO A 11 -3.88 -71.13 42.33
C PRO A 11 -4.17 -71.61 43.78
N LEU A 12 -5.06 -72.63 43.91
CA LEU A 12 -5.29 -73.50 45.10
C LEU A 12 -5.82 -72.82 46.39
N LEU A 13 -6.44 -73.50 47.37
CA LEU A 13 -7.28 -74.73 47.37
C LEU A 13 -8.19 -74.71 48.62
N ILE A 14 -9.29 -75.46 48.62
CA ILE A 14 -10.15 -75.66 49.80
C ILE A 14 -9.46 -76.54 50.84
N LEU A 15 -9.58 -76.18 52.13
CA LEU A 15 -9.44 -77.14 53.23
C LEU A 15 -10.52 -76.89 54.30
N PHE A 16 -11.21 -77.95 54.72
CA PHE A 16 -12.19 -77.95 55.81
C PHE A 16 -11.52 -78.37 57.12
N CYS A 17 -12.03 -77.86 58.25
CA CYS A 17 -11.97 -78.58 59.52
C CYS A 17 -13.23 -78.29 60.36
N GLN A 18 -13.64 -79.26 61.16
CA GLN A 18 -14.94 -79.29 61.85
C GLN A 18 -14.79 -78.84 63.33
N PHE A 19 -15.88 -78.42 63.97
CA PHE A 19 -16.60 -79.28 64.93
C PHE A 19 -17.94 -78.64 65.38
N CYS A 20 -18.84 -79.46 65.93
CA CYS A 20 -20.22 -79.12 66.26
C CYS A 20 -20.38 -78.48 67.65
N PHE A 21 -21.50 -77.79 67.92
CA PHE A 21 -22.54 -78.31 68.84
C PHE A 21 -23.84 -77.47 68.85
N TRP A 22 -24.97 -78.20 68.94
CA TRP A 22 -26.33 -77.88 69.43
C TRP A 22 -26.99 -76.48 69.33
N GLN A 23 -28.30 -76.52 69.03
CA GLN A 23 -29.28 -75.48 69.38
C GLN A 23 -29.56 -75.46 70.90
N GLN A 24 -29.86 -74.29 71.47
CA GLN A 24 -30.97 -74.04 72.41
C GLN A 24 -31.08 -72.51 72.62
N GLY A 25 -32.27 -72.00 72.92
CA GLY A 25 -32.54 -70.55 72.87
C GLY A 25 -32.21 -69.77 74.15
N TYR A 26 -31.28 -68.83 74.08
CA TYR A 26 -31.14 -67.70 75.02
C TYR A 26 -30.88 -66.40 74.25
N ALA A 27 -31.31 -65.27 74.82
CA ALA A 27 -31.22 -63.97 74.13
C ALA A 27 -29.75 -63.55 73.89
N LEU A 28 -29.40 -63.33 72.62
CA LEU A 28 -28.10 -62.79 72.23
C LEU A 28 -28.01 -61.30 72.62
N ASN A 29 -27.28 -61.01 73.69
CA ASN A 29 -26.86 -59.65 74.01
C ASN A 29 -26.03 -59.08 72.84
N ALA A 30 -26.37 -57.88 72.38
CA ALA A 30 -25.71 -57.24 71.24
C ALA A 30 -24.22 -57.01 71.52
N LEU A 31 -23.36 -57.81 70.87
CA LEU A 31 -21.92 -57.66 70.96
C LEU A 31 -21.46 -56.55 70.02
N TYR A 32 -20.82 -55.54 70.62
CA TYR A 32 -20.03 -54.55 69.90
C TYR A 32 -18.55 -54.88 70.04
N THR A 33 -17.80 -54.81 68.95
CA THR A 33 -16.36 -54.98 68.91
C THR A 33 -15.71 -53.72 68.33
N ILE A 34 -14.60 -53.31 68.94
CA ILE A 34 -13.73 -52.25 68.42
C ILE A 34 -12.51 -52.92 67.80
N SER A 35 -12.16 -52.55 66.58
CA SER A 35 -10.98 -53.04 65.86
C SER A 35 -10.30 -51.92 65.08
N ASN A 36 -8.99 -52.01 64.91
CA ASN A 36 -8.28 -51.12 63.99
C ASN A 36 -8.51 -51.61 62.54
N PRO A 37 -8.62 -50.72 61.54
CA PRO A 37 -8.62 -51.11 60.14
C PRO A 37 -7.31 -51.83 59.79
N THR A 38 -7.36 -52.70 58.78
CA THR A 38 -6.19 -53.48 58.32
C THR A 38 -5.11 -52.62 57.67
N THR A 39 -5.47 -51.42 57.19
CA THR A 39 -4.56 -50.39 56.69
C THR A 39 -4.23 -49.38 57.80
N PRO A 40 -2.97 -49.28 58.24
CA PRO A 40 -2.57 -48.26 59.22
C PRO A 40 -2.57 -46.86 58.60
N VAL A 41 -2.74 -45.83 59.43
CA VAL A 41 -2.47 -44.45 59.00
C VAL A 41 -0.97 -44.34 58.65
N ALA A 42 -0.67 -44.03 57.40
CA ALA A 42 0.71 -43.92 56.93
C ALA A 42 1.43 -42.75 57.63
N ALA A 43 2.70 -42.97 57.98
CA ALA A 43 3.58 -41.90 58.44
C ALA A 43 3.85 -40.92 57.29
N ALA A 44 3.57 -39.64 57.51
CA ALA A 44 3.69 -38.58 56.53
C ALA A 44 4.31 -37.32 57.15
N THR A 45 4.76 -36.40 56.30
CA THR A 45 5.13 -35.04 56.73
C THR A 45 3.92 -34.12 56.58
N ILE A 46 3.65 -33.33 57.61
CA ILE A 46 2.48 -32.47 57.75
C ILE A 46 2.93 -31.04 57.98
N CYS A 47 2.29 -30.10 57.29
CA CYS A 47 2.64 -28.69 57.32
C CYS A 47 1.93 -27.92 58.44
N ALA A 48 2.62 -26.91 58.96
CA ALA A 48 2.00 -25.86 59.77
C ALA A 48 0.73 -25.31 59.08
N GLY A 49 -0.37 -25.20 59.84
CA GLY A 49 -1.68 -24.77 59.33
C GLY A 49 -2.56 -25.86 58.69
N ALA A 50 -2.10 -27.12 58.58
CA ALA A 50 -2.90 -28.18 57.97
C ALA A 50 -4.08 -28.65 58.85
N THR A 51 -5.30 -28.74 58.28
CA THR A 51 -6.54 -29.12 58.98
C THR A 51 -7.06 -30.50 58.58
N LYS A 52 -7.84 -31.16 59.46
CA LYS A 52 -8.44 -32.50 59.26
C LYS A 52 -7.40 -33.59 58.94
N VAL A 53 -6.20 -33.48 59.51
CA VAL A 53 -5.08 -34.43 59.27
C VAL A 53 -5.32 -35.75 60.02
N PRO A 54 -5.45 -36.91 59.34
CA PRO A 54 -5.63 -38.21 60.00
C PRO A 54 -4.41 -38.62 60.82
N ILE A 55 -4.65 -39.12 62.04
CA ILE A 55 -3.59 -39.63 62.94
C ILE A 55 -3.93 -41.01 63.55
N HIS A 56 -5.22 -41.33 63.73
CA HIS A 56 -5.67 -42.65 64.14
C HIS A 56 -7.06 -42.96 63.56
N ALA A 57 -7.35 -44.23 63.31
CA ALA A 57 -8.63 -44.70 62.80
C ALA A 57 -9.02 -46.03 63.46
N PHE A 58 -10.30 -46.22 63.72
CA PHE A 58 -10.84 -47.45 64.29
C PHE A 58 -12.26 -47.72 63.77
N ILE A 59 -12.71 -48.96 63.89
CA ILE A 59 -14.02 -49.44 63.45
C ILE A 59 -14.80 -49.88 64.69
N ILE A 60 -16.07 -49.51 64.77
CA ILE A 60 -17.03 -50.17 65.66
C ILE A 60 -17.92 -51.07 64.82
N THR A 61 -17.84 -52.38 65.06
CA THR A 61 -18.71 -53.42 64.51
C THR A 61 -19.74 -53.84 65.55
N GLY A 62 -20.99 -54.07 65.14
CA GLY A 62 -22.05 -54.58 66.02
C GLY A 62 -22.78 -55.76 65.38
N SER A 63 -22.97 -56.85 66.13
CA SER A 63 -23.52 -58.11 65.60
C SER A 63 -24.93 -58.41 66.12
N GLY A 64 -25.94 -58.29 65.25
CA GLY A 64 -27.27 -58.91 65.38
C GLY A 64 -28.22 -58.31 66.44
N GLY A 65 -29.45 -57.99 66.03
CA GLY A 65 -30.53 -57.50 66.91
C GLY A 65 -30.78 -55.99 66.78
N THR A 66 -31.99 -55.54 67.14
CA THR A 66 -32.45 -54.15 66.98
C THR A 66 -31.74 -53.19 67.94
N CYS A 67 -30.68 -52.53 67.46
CA CYS A 67 -29.95 -51.53 68.23
C CYS A 67 -30.55 -50.14 67.99
N THR A 68 -31.10 -49.52 69.03
CA THR A 68 -31.52 -48.10 69.03
C THR A 68 -31.08 -47.46 70.35
N GLY A 69 -30.61 -46.20 70.32
CA GLY A 69 -30.16 -45.48 71.53
C GLY A 69 -28.70 -45.71 71.97
N SER A 70 -27.87 -46.44 71.22
CA SER A 70 -26.45 -46.67 71.55
C SER A 70 -25.61 -45.37 71.56
N SER A 71 -24.86 -45.14 72.64
CA SER A 71 -23.94 -44.00 72.80
C SER A 71 -22.56 -44.45 73.32
N VAL A 72 -21.50 -43.72 72.98
CA VAL A 72 -20.20 -43.82 73.64
C VAL A 72 -20.19 -42.82 74.79
N THR A 73 -19.99 -43.30 76.01
CA THR A 73 -19.93 -42.45 77.21
C THR A 73 -18.60 -41.70 77.32
N ALA A 74 -17.49 -42.33 76.92
CA ALA A 74 -16.22 -41.63 76.67
C ALA A 74 -15.34 -42.47 75.72
N TYR A 75 -14.63 -41.82 74.81
CA TYR A 75 -13.53 -42.46 74.07
C TYR A 75 -12.22 -41.81 74.48
N SER A 76 -11.28 -42.62 74.95
CA SER A 76 -9.96 -42.18 75.40
C SER A 76 -8.83 -42.65 74.48
N TYR A 77 -7.76 -41.85 74.42
CA TYR A 77 -6.57 -42.09 73.62
C TYR A 77 -5.34 -41.54 74.32
N THR A 78 -4.18 -42.14 74.07
CA THR A 78 -2.89 -41.63 74.56
C THR A 78 -2.10 -41.09 73.37
N THR A 79 -1.65 -39.85 73.46
CA THR A 79 -0.74 -39.26 72.48
C THR A 79 0.70 -39.74 72.71
N THR A 80 1.47 -39.86 71.64
CA THR A 80 2.90 -40.23 71.65
C THR A 80 3.70 -39.33 70.72
N GLY A 81 5.04 -39.32 70.85
CA GLY A 81 5.94 -38.45 70.09
C GLY A 81 6.37 -37.20 70.84
N THR A 82 6.90 -36.22 70.12
CA THR A 82 7.45 -34.96 70.63
C THR A 82 6.77 -33.76 69.97
N TYR A 83 5.87 -33.10 70.67
CA TYR A 83 5.16 -31.91 70.19
C TYR A 83 4.86 -30.95 71.36
N ALA A 84 4.75 -29.66 71.08
CA ALA A 84 4.32 -28.65 72.03
C ALA A 84 2.79 -28.51 72.01
N ALA A 85 2.18 -28.11 73.14
CA ALA A 85 0.75 -27.83 73.23
C ALA A 85 0.28 -26.66 72.33
N ALA A 86 1.22 -25.91 71.73
CA ALA A 86 0.96 -24.85 70.75
C ALA A 86 1.10 -25.32 69.29
N ASP A 87 1.62 -26.52 69.02
CA ASP A 87 1.78 -27.06 67.65
C ASP A 87 0.45 -27.57 67.06
N ILE A 88 -0.50 -27.90 67.92
CA ILE A 88 -1.82 -28.45 67.58
C ILE A 88 -2.85 -27.43 68.04
N VAL A 89 -3.87 -27.15 67.22
CA VAL A 89 -4.97 -26.26 67.59
C VAL A 89 -6.09 -27.02 68.31
N ASN A 90 -6.42 -28.20 67.80
CA ASN A 90 -7.43 -29.10 68.35
C ASN A 90 -7.37 -30.50 67.72
N PHE A 91 -7.80 -31.50 68.49
CA PHE A 91 -8.12 -32.84 68.00
C PHE A 91 -9.62 -32.94 67.68
N LYS A 92 -9.97 -33.74 66.67
CA LYS A 92 -11.36 -33.92 66.21
C LYS A 92 -11.64 -35.39 65.97
N ILE A 93 -12.84 -35.85 66.34
CA ILE A 93 -13.32 -37.20 66.04
C ILE A 93 -14.49 -37.14 65.05
N TRP A 94 -14.37 -37.94 63.99
CA TRP A 94 -15.31 -38.00 62.87
C TRP A 94 -15.85 -39.42 62.69
N GLN A 95 -17.03 -39.56 62.08
CA GLN A 95 -17.70 -40.84 61.82
C GLN A 95 -18.16 -40.95 60.36
N ASN A 96 -18.06 -42.15 59.78
CA ASN A 96 -18.63 -42.46 58.47
C ASN A 96 -19.12 -43.93 58.39
N THR A 97 -19.88 -44.24 57.34
CA THR A 97 -20.31 -45.60 56.98
C THR A 97 -19.24 -46.37 56.19
N SER A 98 -18.33 -45.66 55.52
CA SER A 98 -17.13 -46.20 54.85
C SER A 98 -15.84 -45.67 55.49
N ASP A 99 -14.71 -46.18 55.04
CA ASP A 99 -13.35 -45.77 55.40
C ASP A 99 -12.95 -44.37 54.88
N ASN A 100 -13.83 -43.64 54.19
CA ASN A 100 -13.50 -42.33 53.62
C ASN A 100 -13.61 -41.19 54.65
N LEU A 101 -12.47 -40.67 55.15
CA LEU A 101 -12.43 -39.49 56.02
C LEU A 101 -12.98 -38.22 55.34
N GLY A 102 -12.88 -38.10 54.01
CA GLY A 102 -13.33 -36.92 53.26
C GLY A 102 -14.80 -36.60 53.54
N THR A 103 -15.67 -37.61 53.39
CA THR A 103 -17.13 -37.52 53.61
C THR A 103 -17.57 -37.79 55.07
N ALA A 104 -16.64 -37.99 56.00
CA ALA A 104 -16.96 -38.24 57.40
C ALA A 104 -17.55 -36.98 58.10
N THR A 105 -18.58 -37.20 58.92
CA THR A 105 -19.26 -36.20 59.75
C THR A 105 -18.47 -35.95 61.04
N LEU A 106 -18.30 -34.68 61.44
CA LEU A 106 -17.67 -34.32 62.71
C LEU A 106 -18.61 -34.67 63.87
N LEU A 107 -18.11 -35.43 64.85
CA LEU A 107 -18.86 -35.75 66.08
C LEU A 107 -18.46 -34.86 67.26
N SER A 108 -17.16 -34.62 67.44
CA SER A 108 -16.67 -33.82 68.57
C SER A 108 -15.30 -33.20 68.27
N THR A 109 -15.01 -32.09 68.95
CA THR A 109 -13.74 -31.37 68.92
C THR A 109 -13.23 -31.23 70.34
N GLN A 110 -11.96 -31.57 70.58
CA GLN A 110 -11.27 -31.42 71.86
C GLN A 110 -10.13 -30.42 71.68
N ALA A 111 -10.00 -29.46 72.59
CA ALA A 111 -8.85 -28.55 72.61
C ALA A 111 -7.54 -29.31 72.89
N THR A 112 -6.41 -28.75 72.45
CA THR A 112 -5.10 -29.40 72.59
C THR A 112 -4.72 -29.64 74.06
N PRO A 113 -4.24 -30.85 74.40
CA PRO A 113 -3.73 -31.16 75.74
C PRO A 113 -2.43 -30.41 76.04
N THR A 114 -2.23 -30.03 77.29
CA THR A 114 -1.01 -29.36 77.76
C THR A 114 0.22 -30.27 77.89
N ALA A 115 0.05 -31.60 77.79
CA ALA A 115 1.12 -32.59 77.82
C ALA A 115 0.73 -33.90 77.13
N ALA A 116 1.71 -34.74 76.80
CA ALA A 116 1.48 -36.12 76.37
C ALA A 116 0.87 -36.95 77.52
N GLY A 117 -0.18 -37.71 77.24
CA GLY A 117 -0.92 -38.47 78.25
C GLY A 117 -2.31 -38.91 77.77
N ILE A 118 -3.10 -39.48 78.67
CA ILE A 118 -4.46 -39.96 78.37
C ILE A 118 -5.41 -38.76 78.21
N GLN A 119 -6.08 -38.72 77.05
CA GLN A 119 -7.05 -37.74 76.63
C GLN A 119 -8.42 -38.39 76.46
N GLY A 120 -9.50 -37.60 76.50
CA GLY A 120 -10.86 -38.10 76.32
C GLY A 120 -11.73 -37.15 75.50
N PHE A 121 -12.38 -37.69 74.47
CA PHE A 121 -13.50 -37.02 73.83
C PHE A 121 -14.76 -37.17 74.71
N PRO A 122 -15.58 -36.11 74.84
CA PRO A 122 -16.86 -36.19 75.57
C PRO A 122 -17.85 -37.13 74.86
N ALA A 123 -18.89 -37.54 75.59
CA ALA A 123 -19.87 -38.52 75.12
C ALA A 123 -20.50 -38.15 73.76
N PHE A 124 -20.69 -39.15 72.89
CA PHE A 124 -21.34 -38.98 71.58
C PHE A 124 -22.31 -40.12 71.25
N VAL A 125 -23.43 -39.77 70.61
CA VAL A 125 -24.47 -40.72 70.21
C VAL A 125 -24.10 -41.32 68.85
N LEU A 126 -24.11 -42.65 68.74
CA LEU A 126 -23.51 -43.36 67.59
C LEU A 126 -24.43 -43.47 66.35
N GLY A 127 -25.74 -43.19 66.50
CA GLY A 127 -26.70 -43.19 65.38
C GLY A 127 -26.80 -44.51 64.61
N ILE A 128 -26.57 -45.65 65.26
CA ILE A 128 -26.35 -46.94 64.58
C ILE A 128 -27.69 -47.60 64.21
N ALA A 129 -27.88 -47.87 62.92
CA ALA A 129 -28.60 -49.06 62.46
C ALA A 129 -27.55 -50.14 62.13
N CYS A 130 -27.79 -51.39 62.52
CA CYS A 130 -26.79 -52.44 62.85
C CYS A 130 -25.79 -52.79 61.73
N THR A 131 -24.80 -51.92 61.53
CA THR A 131 -23.79 -51.95 60.47
C THR A 131 -22.53 -51.28 60.98
N SER A 132 -21.37 -51.65 60.44
CA SER A 132 -20.07 -51.08 60.84
C SER A 132 -20.03 -49.56 60.70
N ARG A 133 -19.27 -48.90 61.57
CA ARG A 133 -18.96 -47.47 61.49
C ARG A 133 -17.47 -47.25 61.64
N TYR A 134 -16.92 -46.45 60.74
CA TYR A 134 -15.51 -46.04 60.76
C TYR A 134 -15.40 -44.72 61.51
N PHE A 135 -14.42 -44.64 62.39
CA PHE A 135 -14.12 -43.46 63.19
C PHE A 135 -12.70 -43.01 62.92
N TRP A 136 -12.52 -41.70 62.82
CA TRP A 136 -11.25 -41.07 62.52
C TRP A 136 -10.95 -40.03 63.58
N ILE A 137 -9.77 -40.13 64.20
CA ILE A 137 -9.20 -39.03 64.96
C ILE A 137 -8.30 -38.24 64.01
N THR A 138 -8.52 -36.94 63.94
CA THR A 138 -7.68 -36.00 63.20
C THR A 138 -7.15 -34.90 64.12
N MET A 139 -6.11 -34.21 63.67
CA MET A 139 -5.65 -32.95 64.25
C MET A 139 -5.77 -31.80 63.25
N ASP A 140 -5.89 -30.58 63.77
CA ASP A 140 -5.55 -29.36 63.05
C ASP A 140 -4.23 -28.80 63.61
N VAL A 141 -3.27 -28.50 62.74
CA VAL A 141 -1.91 -28.10 63.07
C VAL A 141 -1.80 -26.57 63.07
N ALA A 142 -1.12 -26.00 64.06
CA ALA A 142 -0.94 -24.56 64.17
C ALA A 142 -0.04 -24.00 63.06
N ALA A 143 -0.24 -22.73 62.69
CA ALA A 143 0.59 -22.04 61.70
C ALA A 143 2.01 -21.71 62.21
N THR A 144 2.26 -21.85 63.52
CA THR A 144 3.51 -21.50 64.21
C THR A 144 4.36 -22.73 64.61
N VAL A 145 4.13 -23.87 63.96
CA VAL A 145 4.79 -25.16 64.27
C VAL A 145 6.31 -25.08 64.15
N THR A 146 7.03 -25.73 65.06
CA THR A 146 8.50 -25.89 64.95
C THR A 146 8.91 -27.17 64.21
N ASP A 147 10.02 -27.08 63.48
CA ASP A 147 10.49 -28.09 62.54
C ASP A 147 10.95 -29.39 63.22
N GLY A 148 10.40 -30.55 62.82
CA GLY A 148 10.87 -31.87 63.26
C GLY A 148 10.11 -32.50 64.43
N ASN A 149 9.10 -31.81 64.99
CA ASN A 149 8.21 -32.39 66.00
C ASN A 149 7.40 -33.58 65.42
N THR A 150 7.03 -34.55 66.26
CA THR A 150 6.36 -35.79 65.85
C THR A 150 5.13 -36.10 66.70
N ILE A 151 4.06 -36.61 66.08
CA ILE A 151 2.81 -36.98 66.75
C ILE A 151 2.38 -38.38 66.31
N GLY A 152 2.12 -39.25 67.28
CA GLY A 152 1.35 -40.48 67.14
C GLY A 152 0.16 -40.51 68.10
N VAL A 153 -0.83 -41.35 67.83
CA VAL A 153 -2.00 -41.57 68.71
C VAL A 153 -2.29 -43.05 68.86
N ASN A 154 -2.23 -43.53 70.11
CA ASN A 154 -2.63 -44.87 70.51
C ASN A 154 -4.00 -44.80 71.22
N GLY A 155 -5.06 -45.21 70.52
CA GLY A 155 -6.42 -45.28 71.07
C GLY A 155 -6.57 -46.36 72.15
N SER A 156 -7.39 -46.11 73.17
CA SER A 156 -7.79 -47.12 74.15
C SER A 156 -9.13 -46.75 74.77
N ALA A 157 -10.23 -47.31 74.23
CA ALA A 157 -11.58 -46.94 74.66
C ALA A 157 -11.89 -47.44 76.08
N SER A 158 -12.02 -46.51 77.04
CA SER A 158 -12.20 -46.87 78.46
C SER A 158 -13.56 -47.49 78.79
N THR A 159 -14.67 -46.99 78.25
CA THR A 159 -16.02 -47.60 78.38
C THR A 159 -17.00 -47.09 77.32
N ALA A 160 -17.79 -47.99 76.74
CA ALA A 160 -18.95 -47.66 75.93
C ALA A 160 -20.22 -48.30 76.53
N ASN A 161 -21.15 -47.47 77.02
CA ASN A 161 -22.38 -47.92 77.66
C ASN A 161 -23.53 -48.06 76.64
N PHE A 162 -23.72 -49.28 76.14
CA PHE A 162 -24.83 -49.64 75.24
C PHE A 162 -26.12 -49.89 76.04
N ALA A 163 -27.17 -49.15 75.71
CA ALA A 163 -28.36 -49.00 76.56
C ALA A 163 -29.42 -50.11 76.38
N SER A 164 -29.15 -51.33 76.85
CA SER A 164 -30.22 -52.31 77.16
C SER A 164 -29.78 -53.43 78.11
N GLY A 165 -29.97 -53.24 79.42
CA GLY A 165 -30.05 -54.30 80.44
C GLY A 165 -28.79 -55.13 80.79
N ALA A 166 -27.80 -55.22 79.91
CA ALA A 166 -26.61 -56.05 80.11
C ALA A 166 -25.50 -55.31 80.88
N THR A 167 -24.84 -56.01 81.82
CA THR A 167 -23.65 -55.49 82.50
C THR A 167 -22.47 -55.35 81.51
N PRO A 168 -21.80 -54.18 81.44
CA PRO A 168 -20.74 -53.96 80.47
C PRO A 168 -19.50 -54.79 80.81
N LYS A 169 -19.13 -55.71 79.91
CA LYS A 169 -17.83 -56.40 79.97
C LYS A 169 -16.75 -55.44 79.48
N ALA A 170 -15.86 -55.01 80.39
CA ALA A 170 -14.75 -54.13 80.04
C ALA A 170 -13.85 -54.73 78.95
N CYS A 171 -13.49 -53.95 77.93
CA CYS A 171 -12.63 -54.37 76.81
C CYS A 171 -11.13 -54.32 77.18
N THR A 172 -10.76 -54.92 78.31
CA THR A 172 -9.35 -55.04 78.74
C THR A 172 -8.59 -55.98 77.80
N GLY A 173 -7.67 -55.44 76.98
CA GLY A 173 -6.73 -56.23 76.19
C GLY A 173 -6.75 -56.05 74.67
N CYS A 174 -7.20 -54.91 74.13
CA CYS A 174 -6.92 -54.60 72.72
C CYS A 174 -5.40 -54.33 72.54
N PRO A 175 -4.69 -54.98 71.59
CA PRO A 175 -3.26 -54.76 71.41
C PRO A 175 -2.92 -53.33 70.98
N LEU A 176 -1.92 -52.71 71.63
CA LEU A 176 -1.35 -51.44 71.21
C LEU A 176 -0.50 -51.63 69.95
N ALA A 177 -1.13 -51.61 68.78
CA ALA A 177 -0.47 -51.78 67.49
C ALA A 177 -0.97 -50.77 66.44
N ASN A 178 -0.02 -50.22 65.69
CA ASN A 178 -0.18 -49.38 64.50
C ASN A 178 -0.81 -47.98 64.69
N SER A 179 -0.10 -47.12 65.41
CA SER A 179 -0.23 -45.66 65.26
C SER A 179 0.71 -45.14 64.16
N GLY A 180 0.19 -44.30 63.26
CA GLY A 180 1.02 -43.55 62.32
C GLY A 180 1.74 -42.42 63.04
N THR A 181 3.04 -42.22 62.76
CA THR A 181 3.80 -41.07 63.28
C THR A 181 3.84 -39.98 62.21
N GLN A 182 3.14 -38.87 62.45
CA GLN A 182 3.22 -37.68 61.59
C GLN A 182 4.37 -36.78 62.02
N THR A 183 5.15 -36.28 61.07
CA THR A 183 6.24 -35.31 61.32
C THR A 183 5.79 -33.91 60.93
N LEU A 184 5.91 -32.95 61.84
CA LEU A 184 5.53 -31.56 61.65
C LEU A 184 6.67 -30.75 61.02
N LYS A 185 6.33 -29.88 60.07
CA LYS A 185 7.25 -28.96 59.42
C LYS A 185 6.72 -27.54 59.37
N ALA A 186 7.60 -26.60 59.67
CA ALA A 186 7.35 -25.17 59.59
C ALA A 186 7.16 -24.74 58.14
N LEU A 187 6.43 -23.65 57.92
CA LEU A 187 6.54 -22.94 56.65
C LEU A 187 7.88 -22.19 56.61
N PRO A 188 8.58 -22.15 55.47
CA PRO A 188 9.70 -21.22 55.30
C PRO A 188 9.25 -19.77 55.48
N VAL A 189 10.20 -18.86 55.70
CA VAL A 189 9.92 -17.42 55.90
C VAL A 189 10.66 -16.61 54.85
N ILE A 190 9.93 -15.82 54.06
CA ILE A 190 10.51 -14.85 53.12
C ILE A 190 10.92 -13.60 53.90
N THR A 191 12.19 -13.24 53.78
CA THR A 191 12.80 -12.05 54.39
C THR A 191 13.01 -10.93 53.38
N VAL A 192 13.20 -11.27 52.09
CA VAL A 192 13.26 -10.31 50.97
C VAL A 192 12.38 -10.82 49.85
N GLN A 193 11.38 -10.02 49.48
CA GLN A 193 10.51 -10.26 48.33
C GLN A 193 11.19 -9.83 47.02
N PRO A 194 10.84 -10.43 45.86
CA PRO A 194 11.27 -9.90 44.57
C PRO A 194 10.64 -8.53 44.30
N VAL A 195 11.42 -7.64 43.69
CA VAL A 195 11.01 -6.28 43.35
C VAL A 195 10.66 -6.15 41.87
N ASN A 196 9.73 -5.24 41.53
CA ASN A 196 9.41 -4.92 40.15
C ASN A 196 10.67 -4.47 39.39
N GLN A 197 10.87 -5.00 38.19
CA GLN A 197 12.01 -4.65 37.34
C GLN A 197 11.54 -3.71 36.24
N THR A 198 12.15 -2.53 36.15
CA THR A 198 11.74 -1.43 35.27
C THR A 198 12.85 -1.03 34.30
N CYS A 199 12.48 -0.70 33.06
CA CYS A 199 13.39 -0.22 32.01
C CYS A 199 14.53 -1.19 31.61
N GLN A 200 14.49 -2.45 32.04
CA GLN A 200 15.54 -3.43 31.74
C GLN A 200 15.35 -4.02 30.33
N LEU A 201 16.46 -4.17 29.60
CA LEU A 201 16.56 -5.00 28.40
C LEU A 201 17.87 -5.79 28.43
N GLY A 202 17.89 -6.96 27.79
CA GLY A 202 19.00 -7.89 27.90
C GLY A 202 18.82 -8.80 29.10
N THR A 203 19.65 -8.66 30.14
CA THR A 203 19.66 -9.57 31.30
C THR A 203 18.98 -8.95 32.51
N THR A 204 17.87 -9.56 32.97
CA THR A 204 17.14 -9.15 34.18
C THR A 204 17.26 -10.21 35.26
N VAL A 205 17.36 -9.80 36.53
CA VAL A 205 17.42 -10.73 37.68
C VAL A 205 16.30 -10.45 38.67
N PHE A 206 15.52 -11.48 39.02
CA PHE A 206 14.60 -11.46 40.15
C PHE A 206 15.18 -12.29 41.30
N SER A 207 15.46 -11.65 42.43
CA SER A 207 15.98 -12.28 43.63
C SER A 207 14.90 -12.42 44.70
N VAL A 208 14.91 -13.53 45.44
CA VAL A 208 14.12 -13.72 46.66
C VAL A 208 15.07 -14.20 47.77
N THR A 209 14.78 -13.89 49.03
CA THR A 209 15.55 -14.42 50.16
C THR A 209 14.62 -14.95 51.22
N ALA A 210 14.87 -16.19 51.66
CA ALA A 210 14.08 -16.86 52.68
C ALA A 210 14.96 -17.71 53.60
N THR A 211 14.44 -18.09 54.76
CA THR A 211 15.13 -18.92 55.76
C THR A 211 14.44 -20.27 55.92
N GLY A 212 15.24 -21.35 55.91
CA GLY A 212 14.84 -22.75 55.99
C GLY A 212 15.81 -23.65 55.23
N ALA A 213 15.49 -24.93 55.02
CA ALA A 213 16.21 -25.81 54.09
C ALA A 213 15.45 -25.84 52.75
N LEU A 214 15.86 -25.01 51.78
CA LEU A 214 14.96 -24.53 50.74
C LEU A 214 15.18 -25.18 49.37
N THR A 215 14.10 -25.72 48.80
CA THR A 215 13.93 -25.85 47.35
C THR A 215 13.14 -24.67 46.81
N TYR A 216 13.59 -24.10 45.69
CA TYR A 216 12.94 -22.97 45.01
C TYR A 216 12.32 -23.46 43.70
N GLN A 217 11.23 -22.82 43.28
CA GLN A 217 10.60 -23.01 41.98
C GLN A 217 10.00 -21.68 41.53
N TRP A 218 10.66 -21.00 40.60
CA TRP A 218 10.11 -19.77 40.01
C TRP A 218 8.92 -20.07 39.11
N GLN A 219 7.99 -19.12 39.06
CA GLN A 219 6.79 -19.17 38.23
C GLN A 219 6.61 -17.85 37.48
N GLU A 220 6.15 -17.95 36.24
CA GLU A 220 5.74 -16.81 35.40
C GLU A 220 4.20 -16.71 35.32
N TYR A 221 3.71 -15.49 35.08
CA TYR A 221 2.32 -15.20 34.74
C TYR A 221 2.25 -14.36 33.47
N ALA A 222 1.76 -14.97 32.40
CA ALA A 222 1.62 -14.39 31.07
C ALA A 222 0.16 -13.99 30.74
N GLY A 223 -0.62 -13.58 31.74
CA GLY A 223 -2.01 -13.12 31.56
C GLY A 223 -3.11 -14.19 31.62
N ALA A 224 -2.78 -15.44 31.95
CA ALA A 224 -3.75 -16.54 32.10
C ALA A 224 -3.65 -17.24 33.46
N SER A 225 -2.62 -18.05 33.66
CA SER A 225 -2.35 -18.79 34.90
C SER A 225 -0.85 -18.77 35.23
N TRP A 226 -0.48 -19.21 36.43
CA TRP A 226 0.90 -19.31 36.86
C TRP A 226 1.53 -20.63 36.41
N ALA A 227 2.61 -20.57 35.64
CA ALA A 227 3.34 -21.73 35.13
C ALA A 227 4.72 -21.86 35.81
N ASN A 228 5.19 -23.09 36.04
CA ASN A 228 6.55 -23.32 36.54
C ASN A 228 7.58 -23.03 35.44
N ILE A 229 8.58 -22.22 35.77
CA ILE A 229 9.73 -21.96 34.91
C ILE A 229 10.72 -23.12 35.05
N THR A 230 11.29 -23.57 33.93
CA THR A 230 12.38 -24.54 33.87
C THR A 230 13.64 -23.89 33.33
N ASP A 231 14.80 -24.26 33.86
CA ASP A 231 16.10 -23.81 33.35
C ASP A 231 16.29 -24.24 31.88
N GLY A 232 16.50 -23.26 30.99
CA GLY A 232 16.56 -23.44 29.53
C GLY A 232 16.02 -22.24 28.75
N GLY A 233 16.43 -22.12 27.49
CA GLY A 233 16.06 -20.99 26.63
C GLY A 233 16.58 -19.67 27.19
N ILE A 234 15.67 -18.76 27.55
CA ILE A 234 16.00 -17.47 28.17
C ILE A 234 16.12 -17.51 29.70
N TYR A 235 15.76 -18.64 30.34
CA TYR A 235 15.65 -18.74 31.79
C TYR A 235 16.79 -19.55 32.42
N SER A 236 17.34 -19.03 33.52
CA SER A 236 18.37 -19.70 34.32
C SER A 236 18.24 -19.36 35.80
N GLY A 237 18.61 -20.28 36.69
CA GLY A 237 18.40 -20.14 38.13
C GLY A 237 16.95 -20.39 38.58
N ALA A 238 16.10 -20.99 37.75
CA ALA A 238 14.67 -21.20 38.01
C ALA A 238 14.37 -22.08 39.24
N THR A 239 15.36 -22.86 39.69
CA THR A 239 15.34 -23.68 40.90
C THR A 239 16.17 -23.10 42.06
N THR A 240 16.53 -21.81 42.00
CA THR A 240 17.42 -21.12 42.95
C THR A 240 16.80 -19.84 43.55
N ALA A 241 17.52 -19.19 44.47
CA ALA A 241 17.14 -17.90 45.06
C ALA A 241 17.11 -16.72 44.06
N ALA A 242 17.68 -16.87 42.86
CA ALA A 242 17.70 -15.80 41.85
C ALA A 242 17.37 -16.35 40.45
N LEU A 243 16.24 -15.92 39.88
CA LEU A 243 15.90 -16.14 38.48
C LEU A 243 16.62 -15.10 37.63
N THR A 244 17.47 -15.55 36.72
CA THR A 244 18.12 -14.72 35.70
C THR A 244 17.45 -14.98 34.34
N ILE A 245 16.96 -13.91 33.72
CA ILE A 245 16.30 -13.91 32.41
C ILE A 245 17.24 -13.24 31.42
N THR A 246 17.87 -14.02 30.54
CA THR A 246 18.78 -13.52 29.49
C THR A 246 18.05 -13.36 28.17
N GLY A 247 17.88 -12.13 27.70
CA GLY A 247 17.20 -11.80 26.44
C GLY A 247 15.70 -11.51 26.60
N THR A 248 15.32 -10.71 27.58
CA THR A 248 13.92 -10.28 27.79
C THR A 248 13.33 -9.61 26.54
N THR A 249 12.21 -10.14 26.01
CA THR A 249 11.57 -9.65 24.78
C THR A 249 10.28 -8.87 25.06
N VAL A 250 9.83 -8.03 24.11
CA VAL A 250 8.66 -7.14 24.29
C VAL A 250 7.34 -7.88 24.60
N SER A 251 7.21 -9.14 24.19
CA SER A 251 6.05 -9.98 24.54
C SER A 251 5.97 -10.30 26.03
N MET A 252 7.07 -10.13 26.78
CA MET A 252 7.16 -10.35 28.22
C MET A 252 6.81 -9.09 29.03
N ASN A 253 6.36 -8.00 28.38
CA ASN A 253 5.99 -6.79 29.10
C ASN A 253 4.73 -7.01 29.95
N ASN A 254 4.78 -6.56 31.21
CA ASN A 254 3.80 -6.86 32.26
C ASN A 254 3.73 -8.35 32.68
N TYR A 255 4.65 -9.21 32.24
CA TYR A 255 4.78 -10.55 32.83
C TYR A 255 5.13 -10.40 34.31
N GLN A 256 4.58 -11.28 35.13
CA GLN A 256 4.87 -11.27 36.56
C GLN A 256 5.62 -12.54 36.97
N TYR A 257 6.57 -12.37 37.88
CA TYR A 257 7.46 -13.42 38.38
C TYR A 257 7.29 -13.56 39.89
N ARG A 258 7.15 -14.80 40.36
CA ARG A 258 7.11 -15.13 41.79
C ARG A 258 7.88 -16.42 42.04
N CYS A 259 8.39 -16.60 43.26
CA CYS A 259 9.04 -17.85 43.65
C CYS A 259 8.12 -18.64 44.60
N VAL A 260 7.89 -19.91 44.27
CA VAL A 260 7.39 -20.90 45.23
C VAL A 260 8.60 -21.46 45.98
N ILE A 261 8.57 -21.39 47.30
CA ILE A 261 9.69 -21.77 48.18
C ILE A 261 9.19 -22.85 49.12
N SER A 262 9.88 -24.00 49.17
CA SER A 262 9.42 -25.16 49.93
C SER A 262 10.49 -25.79 50.82
N ASN A 263 10.06 -26.29 51.98
CA ASN A 263 10.85 -27.10 52.90
C ASN A 263 9.94 -28.10 53.65
N PRO A 264 9.82 -29.35 53.17
CA PRO A 264 8.80 -29.79 52.20
C PRO A 264 7.48 -28.97 52.06
N CYS A 265 7.13 -28.12 53.02
CA CYS A 265 5.96 -27.26 53.00
C CYS A 265 6.21 -25.97 52.21
N ALA A 266 5.25 -25.56 51.36
CA ALA A 266 5.44 -24.49 50.38
C ALA A 266 4.77 -23.16 50.77
N ILE A 267 5.46 -22.06 50.47
CA ILE A 267 4.94 -20.68 50.44
C ILE A 267 5.14 -20.09 49.04
N THR A 268 4.59 -18.90 48.80
CA THR A 268 4.78 -18.17 47.55
C THR A 268 5.14 -16.71 47.84
N SER A 269 6.11 -16.16 47.10
CA SER A 269 6.46 -14.74 47.18
C SER A 269 5.35 -13.84 46.66
N SER A 270 5.45 -12.54 46.94
CA SER A 270 4.72 -11.55 46.14
C SER A 270 5.15 -11.66 44.67
N ALA A 271 4.24 -11.28 43.77
CA ALA A 271 4.53 -11.16 42.35
C ALA A 271 5.29 -9.86 42.07
N ALA A 272 6.41 -9.97 41.36
CA ALA A 272 7.16 -8.85 40.83
C ALA A 272 6.91 -8.71 39.32
N THR A 273 6.59 -7.50 38.86
CA THR A 273 6.28 -7.22 37.46
C THR A 273 7.53 -6.86 36.67
N LEU A 274 7.64 -7.38 35.44
CA LEU A 274 8.62 -6.97 34.45
C LEU A 274 8.03 -5.87 33.55
N SER A 275 8.47 -4.63 33.74
CA SER A 275 8.04 -3.46 32.96
C SER A 275 9.14 -3.04 31.99
N LEU A 276 8.95 -3.40 30.72
CA LEU A 276 9.95 -3.21 29.66
C LEU A 276 9.76 -1.87 28.95
N ALA A 277 10.82 -1.07 28.87
CA ALA A 277 10.86 0.09 27.99
C ALA A 277 11.15 -0.37 26.57
N TYR A 278 10.17 -0.26 25.66
CA TYR A 278 10.31 -0.67 24.27
C TYR A 278 9.93 0.46 23.31
N SER A 279 10.83 0.81 22.39
CA SER A 279 10.49 1.67 21.26
C SER A 279 9.84 0.82 20.16
N SER A 280 8.51 0.69 20.15
CA SER A 280 7.83 0.29 18.91
C SER A 280 7.82 1.47 17.95
N SER A 281 8.95 1.66 17.27
CA SER A 281 9.07 2.63 16.18
C SER A 281 8.39 2.08 14.95
N THR A 282 7.09 2.29 14.88
CA THR A 282 6.35 2.22 13.62
C THR A 282 6.79 3.37 12.75
N VAL A 283 7.42 3.05 11.62
CA VAL A 283 7.73 4.05 10.60
C VAL A 283 6.52 4.20 9.69
N THR A 284 6.00 5.43 9.64
CA THR A 284 5.02 5.86 8.64
C THR A 284 5.75 6.73 7.64
N GLN A 285 5.89 6.24 6.40
CA GLN A 285 6.26 7.11 5.28
C GLN A 285 5.08 8.06 5.04
N ASN A 286 5.33 9.37 4.97
CA ASN A 286 4.24 10.31 4.72
C ASN A 286 3.89 10.26 3.22
N ASN A 287 2.59 10.18 2.89
CA ASN A 287 2.08 10.06 1.51
C ASN A 287 2.17 11.38 0.71
N LEU A 288 3.12 12.23 1.05
CA LEU A 288 3.52 13.37 0.24
C LEU A 288 4.33 12.85 -0.95
N ALA A 289 4.01 13.34 -2.15
CA ALA A 289 4.64 12.90 -3.39
C ALA A 289 6.08 13.43 -3.55
N ASN A 290 6.52 13.51 -4.81
CA ASN A 290 7.90 13.80 -5.19
C ASN A 290 8.44 15.08 -4.52
N ILE A 291 9.73 15.04 -4.17
CA ILE A 291 10.39 16.14 -3.48
C ILE A 291 10.85 17.16 -4.52
N VAL A 292 10.29 18.36 -4.47
CA VAL A 292 10.62 19.41 -5.44
C VAL A 292 12.06 19.92 -5.18
N PRO A 293 12.93 20.04 -6.20
CA PRO A 293 14.25 20.66 -6.06
C PRO A 293 14.15 22.05 -5.39
N GLY A 294 15.02 22.30 -4.40
CA GLY A 294 15.01 23.53 -3.60
C GLY A 294 14.17 23.45 -2.32
N THR A 295 13.45 22.36 -2.06
CA THR A 295 12.67 22.20 -0.82
C THR A 295 13.57 22.05 0.41
N SER A 296 13.38 22.94 1.39
CA SER A 296 13.97 22.81 2.73
C SER A 296 13.03 22.06 3.67
N ASN A 297 13.58 21.17 4.50
CA ASN A 297 12.85 20.30 5.43
C ASN A 297 11.74 19.43 4.76
N ALA A 298 11.98 18.89 3.57
CA ALA A 298 11.06 17.95 2.92
C ALA A 298 10.88 16.69 3.78
N GLU A 299 9.68 16.46 4.32
CA GLU A 299 9.36 15.29 5.16
C GLU A 299 9.59 13.98 4.43
N ILE A 300 10.31 13.02 5.04
CA ILE A 300 10.64 11.72 4.45
C ILE A 300 9.88 10.61 5.19
N ILE A 301 10.16 10.46 6.50
CA ILE A 301 9.55 9.46 7.37
C ILE A 301 9.21 10.02 8.75
N ALA A 302 8.04 9.64 9.26
CA ALA A 302 7.68 9.78 10.67
C ALA A 302 8.10 8.53 11.44
N ILE A 303 8.87 8.72 12.50
CA ILE A 303 9.38 7.69 13.41
C ILE A 303 8.68 7.89 14.76
N SER A 304 7.81 6.96 15.13
CA SER A 304 7.28 6.92 16.50
C SER A 304 8.33 6.40 17.49
N VAL A 305 8.25 6.83 18.75
CA VAL A 305 9.00 6.24 19.87
C VAL A 305 8.02 6.11 21.04
N VAL A 306 7.64 4.86 21.34
CA VAL A 306 6.79 4.55 22.50
C VAL A 306 7.66 4.46 23.76
N VAL A 307 7.13 4.97 24.87
CA VAL A 307 7.68 4.82 26.22
C VAL A 307 6.61 4.19 27.10
N ALA A 308 6.97 3.11 27.80
CA ALA A 308 6.04 2.34 28.63
C ALA A 308 5.70 3.05 29.95
N SER A 309 4.67 2.56 30.66
CA SER A 309 4.29 3.10 31.96
C SER A 309 5.42 2.97 32.99
N GLY A 310 5.63 4.02 33.79
CA GLY A 310 6.72 4.08 34.78
C GLY A 310 8.13 4.17 34.19
N CYS A 311 8.28 4.41 32.88
CA CYS A 311 9.57 4.51 32.20
C CYS A 311 9.86 5.95 31.73
N SER A 312 11.14 6.30 31.66
CA SER A 312 11.65 7.52 31.00
C SER A 312 12.85 7.14 30.13
N LEU A 313 13.01 7.76 28.96
CA LEU A 313 14.00 7.35 27.97
C LEU A 313 14.72 8.56 27.35
N ASP A 314 16.05 8.58 27.41
CA ASP A 314 16.86 9.57 26.69
C ASP A 314 17.24 9.03 25.30
N ALA A 315 16.65 9.61 24.26
CA ALA A 315 17.02 9.35 22.87
C ALA A 315 18.30 10.13 22.52
N THR A 316 19.30 9.46 21.94
CA THR A 316 20.66 10.03 21.73
C THR A 316 21.19 9.90 20.31
N SER A 317 20.75 8.90 19.54
CA SER A 317 21.10 8.74 18.13
C SER A 317 20.01 8.01 17.37
N PHE A 318 19.77 8.38 16.12
CA PHE A 318 18.96 7.62 15.18
C PHE A 318 19.86 7.22 14.01
N ALA A 319 20.01 5.93 13.75
CA ALA A 319 20.73 5.39 12.61
C ALA A 319 19.78 5.19 11.43
N LEU A 320 20.20 5.66 10.26
CA LEU A 320 19.42 5.70 9.02
C LEU A 320 20.30 5.31 7.83
N ASN A 321 19.69 5.13 6.67
CA ASN A 321 20.35 4.84 5.41
C ASN A 321 19.58 5.51 4.27
N THR A 322 20.26 6.27 3.39
CA THR A 322 19.64 6.83 2.18
C THR A 322 19.36 5.70 1.19
N THR A 323 18.14 5.61 0.65
CA THR A 323 17.77 4.53 -0.28
C THR A 323 17.42 5.08 -1.66
N GLY A 324 18.21 4.68 -2.67
CA GLY A 324 18.02 5.06 -4.08
C GLY A 324 19.03 4.39 -5.02
N SER A 325 18.79 4.47 -6.33
CA SER A 325 19.64 3.88 -7.39
C SER A 325 20.71 4.84 -7.95
N THR A 326 20.58 6.12 -7.65
CA THR A 326 21.39 7.25 -8.15
C THR A 326 21.67 8.20 -6.96
N ALA A 327 22.71 9.02 -7.06
CA ALA A 327 23.60 9.34 -5.94
C ALA A 327 23.02 10.35 -4.92
N PRO A 328 22.53 9.93 -3.73
CA PRO A 328 21.79 10.83 -2.84
C PRO A 328 22.64 11.95 -2.23
N GLY A 329 23.97 11.78 -2.18
CA GLY A 329 24.89 12.73 -1.56
C GLY A 329 25.11 14.05 -2.33
N THR A 330 24.74 14.15 -3.61
CA THR A 330 24.68 15.44 -4.34
C THR A 330 23.34 16.15 -4.17
N ASP A 331 22.30 15.36 -3.95
CA ASP A 331 20.90 15.77 -4.09
C ASP A 331 20.19 15.96 -2.73
N ILE A 332 20.89 15.65 -1.63
CA ILE A 332 20.50 15.99 -0.27
C ILE A 332 21.64 16.82 0.34
N THR A 333 21.37 18.08 0.67
CA THR A 333 22.34 18.96 1.34
C THR A 333 22.39 18.73 2.86
N ALA A 334 21.27 18.37 3.47
CA ALA A 334 21.21 17.95 4.86
C ALA A 334 20.02 17.02 5.13
N ALA A 335 20.19 16.10 6.09
CA ALA A 335 19.10 15.41 6.77
C ALA A 335 18.94 15.97 8.19
N LYS A 336 17.74 16.38 8.56
CA LYS A 336 17.38 16.92 9.88
C LYS A 336 16.34 16.04 10.53
N LEU A 337 16.49 15.78 11.82
CA LEU A 337 15.48 15.10 12.62
C LEU A 337 14.79 16.10 13.55
N TRP A 338 13.46 16.19 13.48
CA TRP A 338 12.65 17.10 14.29
C TRP A 338 11.82 16.33 15.32
N TYR A 339 11.67 16.86 16.53
CA TYR A 339 10.87 16.27 17.61
C TYR A 339 9.58 17.08 17.83
N THR A 340 8.43 16.43 17.67
CA THR A 340 7.10 17.06 17.78
C THR A 340 6.38 16.68 19.08
N GLY A 341 7.10 16.16 20.08
CA GLY A 341 6.50 15.71 21.33
C GLY A 341 5.55 14.53 21.09
N THR A 342 4.36 14.59 21.68
CA THR A 342 3.27 13.62 21.45
C THR A 342 2.39 13.96 20.25
N SER A 343 2.73 14.99 19.45
CA SER A 343 1.96 15.37 18.25
C SER A 343 2.30 14.47 17.05
N PRO A 344 1.32 13.79 16.44
CA PRO A 344 1.50 13.01 15.21
C PRO A 344 1.47 13.88 13.95
N VAL A 345 1.65 15.21 14.07
CA VAL A 345 1.70 16.17 12.97
C VAL A 345 3.10 16.77 12.90
N PHE A 346 3.69 16.85 11.70
CA PHE A 346 5.00 17.47 11.50
C PHE A 346 4.99 18.95 11.91
N ALA A 347 6.05 19.36 12.60
CA ALA A 347 6.37 20.76 12.86
C ALA A 347 7.87 20.92 13.13
N THR A 348 8.42 22.06 12.74
CA THR A 348 9.84 22.44 12.97
C THR A 348 10.07 22.98 14.40
N THR A 349 9.40 22.41 15.40
CA THR A 349 9.35 22.92 16.79
C THR A 349 10.65 22.72 17.55
N THR A 350 11.23 21.52 17.49
CA THR A 350 12.47 21.16 18.19
C THR A 350 13.38 20.38 17.26
N LEU A 351 14.55 20.93 16.92
CA LEU A 351 15.55 20.20 16.13
C LEU A 351 16.30 19.23 17.04
N PHE A 352 16.20 17.93 16.79
CA PHE A 352 16.95 16.90 17.53
C PHE A 352 18.42 16.88 17.09
N GLY A 353 18.67 17.01 15.79
CA GLY A 353 20.01 16.97 15.21
C GLY A 353 20.01 17.12 13.68
N THR A 354 21.19 17.18 13.09
CA THR A 354 21.36 17.34 11.63
C THR A 354 22.62 16.63 11.15
N GLN A 355 22.53 15.97 9.99
CA GLN A 355 23.65 15.39 9.24
C GLN A 355 23.75 16.13 7.89
N ALA A 356 24.91 16.71 7.58
CA ALA A 356 25.16 17.30 6.25
C ALA A 356 25.42 16.20 5.21
N SER A 357 24.98 16.42 3.96
CA SER A 357 25.18 15.56 2.79
C SER A 357 25.21 14.03 3.08
N PRO A 358 24.09 13.46 3.57
CA PRO A 358 24.00 12.03 3.86
C PRO A 358 24.13 11.20 2.57
N ASN A 359 24.88 10.10 2.64
CA ASN A 359 25.03 9.16 1.53
C ASN A 359 25.32 7.76 2.09
N GLY A 360 24.48 6.79 1.74
CA GLY A 360 24.49 5.46 2.37
C GLY A 360 24.04 5.54 3.84
N ALA A 361 24.68 4.75 4.70
CA ALA A 361 24.37 4.70 6.13
C ALA A 361 24.88 5.94 6.86
N PHE A 362 24.01 6.59 7.65
CA PHE A 362 24.33 7.77 8.46
C PHE A 362 23.63 7.71 9.83
N ALA A 363 24.01 8.58 10.74
CA ALA A 363 23.35 8.72 12.03
C ALA A 363 23.11 10.20 12.36
N ILE A 364 21.92 10.51 12.85
CA ILE A 364 21.61 11.83 13.43
C ILE A 364 21.71 11.68 14.95
N THR A 365 22.70 12.33 15.55
CA THR A 365 22.89 12.40 17.01
C THR A 365 22.23 13.63 17.59
N GLY A 366 21.87 13.56 18.87
CA GLY A 366 21.16 14.60 19.60
C GLY A 366 20.99 14.21 21.07
N THR A 367 20.10 14.88 21.79
CA THR A 367 19.66 14.45 23.13
C THR A 367 18.24 14.92 23.36
N GLN A 368 17.30 13.98 23.52
CA GLN A 368 15.90 14.28 23.83
C GLN A 368 15.41 13.33 24.91
N ASN A 369 15.12 13.90 26.08
CA ASN A 369 14.46 13.18 27.16
C ASN A 369 12.98 12.95 26.81
N LEU A 370 12.49 11.73 27.04
CA LEU A 370 11.10 11.32 26.89
C LEU A 370 10.59 10.96 28.31
N PRO A 371 9.97 11.91 29.03
CA PRO A 371 9.86 11.85 30.50
C PRO A 371 8.69 11.00 31.03
N ALA A 372 7.74 10.62 30.17
CA ALA A 372 6.48 10.00 30.59
C ALA A 372 6.00 8.92 29.61
N ALA A 373 5.08 8.09 30.07
CA ALA A 373 4.41 7.07 29.26
C ALA A 373 3.64 7.68 28.09
N GLY A 374 3.82 7.15 26.88
CA GLY A 374 3.12 7.64 25.68
C GLY A 374 3.86 7.35 24.38
N THR A 375 3.28 7.80 23.28
CA THR A 375 3.91 7.78 21.95
C THR A 375 4.44 9.17 21.63
N TYR A 376 5.74 9.25 21.36
CA TYR A 376 6.42 10.45 20.89
C TYR A 376 6.73 10.33 19.40
N TYR A 377 6.93 11.46 18.73
CA TYR A 377 7.12 11.52 17.28
C TYR A 377 8.38 12.30 16.91
N PHE A 378 9.17 11.69 16.03
CA PHE A 378 10.34 12.27 15.39
C PHE A 378 10.15 12.24 13.87
N TRP A 379 10.59 13.27 13.17
CA TRP A 379 10.38 13.44 11.73
C TRP A 379 11.72 13.63 11.03
N LEU A 380 12.06 12.69 10.14
CA LEU A 380 13.19 12.88 9.22
C LEU A 380 12.75 13.80 8.10
N THR A 381 13.58 14.81 7.82
CA THR A 381 13.39 15.73 6.70
C THR A 381 14.71 15.89 5.94
N TYR A 382 14.63 16.09 4.62
CA TYR A 382 15.78 16.41 3.76
C TYR A 382 15.72 17.86 3.25
N ASP A 383 16.87 18.53 3.19
CA ASP A 383 17.05 19.76 2.42
C ASP A 383 17.57 19.40 1.02
N VAL A 384 16.73 19.53 0.00
CA VAL A 384 17.08 19.20 -1.40
C VAL A 384 17.48 20.49 -2.13
N PRO A 385 18.66 20.57 -2.77
CA PRO A 385 19.11 21.77 -3.46
C PRO A 385 18.30 22.03 -4.74
N ALA A 386 18.28 23.28 -5.21
CA ALA A 386 17.56 23.66 -6.44
C ALA A 386 18.11 22.99 -7.72
N GLY A 387 19.35 22.49 -7.68
CA GLY A 387 19.99 21.75 -8.77
C GLY A 387 19.95 20.22 -8.64
N ALA A 388 19.10 19.67 -7.76
CA ALA A 388 18.96 18.22 -7.60
C ALA A 388 18.37 17.54 -8.85
N THR A 389 18.75 16.28 -9.06
CA THR A 389 18.45 15.48 -10.24
C THR A 389 17.01 14.99 -10.23
N VAL A 390 16.24 15.39 -11.24
CA VAL A 390 14.84 14.95 -11.38
C VAL A 390 14.77 13.47 -11.75
N ASN A 391 13.99 12.72 -10.98
CA ASN A 391 13.84 11.26 -10.89
C ASN A 391 14.80 10.51 -9.94
N ASP A 392 15.81 11.15 -9.35
CA ASP A 392 16.64 10.48 -8.34
C ASP A 392 15.84 10.16 -7.08
N VAL A 393 16.09 9.00 -6.45
CA VAL A 393 15.30 8.53 -5.30
C VAL A 393 15.93 9.04 -4.00
N ALA A 394 15.18 9.86 -3.28
CA ALA A 394 15.56 10.47 -2.02
C ALA A 394 14.64 10.01 -0.88
N ASP A 395 14.72 8.71 -0.57
CA ASP A 395 13.99 8.09 0.55
C ASP A 395 14.96 7.68 1.70
N ALA A 396 14.41 7.18 2.80
CA ALA A 396 15.15 6.73 3.96
C ALA A 396 14.69 5.38 4.52
N GLN A 397 15.65 4.49 4.76
CA GLN A 397 15.49 3.37 5.67
C GLN A 397 16.00 3.76 7.06
N TYR A 398 15.10 3.82 8.05
CA TYR A 398 15.48 3.91 9.46
C TYR A 398 15.85 2.52 10.00
N THR A 399 16.98 2.42 10.72
CA THR A 399 17.61 1.13 11.05
C THR A 399 17.78 0.86 12.55
N SER A 400 18.03 1.87 13.39
CA SER A 400 17.99 1.74 14.85
C SER A 400 17.97 3.07 15.62
N LEU A 401 17.52 3.03 16.87
CA LEU A 401 17.61 4.12 17.85
C LEU A 401 18.63 3.74 18.93
N THR A 402 19.57 4.62 19.25
CA THR A 402 20.37 4.56 20.49
C THR A 402 19.68 5.39 21.56
N ALA A 403 19.25 4.75 22.64
CA ALA A 403 18.59 5.40 23.75
C ALA A 403 18.94 4.73 25.08
N GLY A 404 19.12 5.50 26.17
CA GLY A 404 19.51 4.95 27.47
C GLY A 404 20.78 4.07 27.44
N GLY A 405 21.70 4.31 26.50
CA GLY A 405 22.89 3.49 26.27
C GLY A 405 22.68 2.17 25.50
N SER A 406 21.43 1.83 25.11
CA SER A 406 21.08 0.61 24.35
C SER A 406 20.68 0.92 22.91
N ASN A 407 20.89 -0.03 22.00
CA ASN A 407 20.45 0.06 20.60
C ASN A 407 19.15 -0.74 20.39
N TYR A 408 18.16 -0.10 19.76
CA TYR A 408 16.82 -0.63 19.51
C TYR A 408 16.58 -0.74 18.00
N THR A 409 16.30 -1.94 17.50
CA THR A 409 15.89 -2.16 16.10
C THR A 409 14.38 -1.92 15.91
N PRO A 410 13.94 -1.29 14.81
CA PRO A 410 12.52 -1.05 14.56
C PRO A 410 11.71 -2.33 14.40
N SER A 411 10.49 -2.34 14.93
CA SER A 411 9.50 -3.41 14.69
C SER A 411 8.95 -3.41 13.25
N ARG A 412 9.18 -2.34 12.49
CA ARG A 412 8.92 -2.25 11.04
C ARG A 412 9.92 -1.28 10.41
N THR A 413 10.90 -1.80 9.68
CA THR A 413 11.68 -0.97 8.73
C THR A 413 10.77 -0.53 7.59
N THR A 414 11.01 0.67 7.03
CA THR A 414 10.52 0.98 5.69
C THR A 414 11.09 -0.02 4.69
N VAL A 415 10.23 -0.54 3.81
CA VAL A 415 10.68 -0.95 2.47
C VAL A 415 10.98 0.35 1.74
N ALA A 416 12.06 0.42 0.96
CA ALA A 416 12.39 1.62 0.20
C ALA A 416 11.22 2.00 -0.70
N GLY A 417 10.60 3.14 -0.42
CA GLY A 417 9.59 3.74 -1.27
C GLY A 417 10.28 4.45 -2.42
N ASN A 418 9.68 4.42 -3.62
CA ASN A 418 10.23 5.11 -4.78
C ASN A 418 9.96 6.63 -4.73
N ARG A 419 10.29 7.28 -3.60
CA ARG A 419 10.10 8.71 -3.44
C ARG A 419 11.18 9.46 -4.21
N ARG A 420 10.78 9.99 -5.37
CA ARG A 420 11.68 10.68 -6.28
C ARG A 420 11.79 12.16 -5.95
N ILE A 421 12.94 12.74 -6.25
CA ILE A 421 13.06 14.16 -6.51
C ILE A 421 12.33 14.43 -7.82
N GLY A 422 11.46 15.43 -7.85
CA GLY A 422 10.64 15.68 -9.03
C GLY A 422 9.84 16.96 -8.94
N SER A 423 9.73 17.63 -10.08
CA SER A 423 8.85 18.78 -10.26
C SER A 423 7.39 18.33 -10.40
N PHE A 424 6.72 17.94 -9.31
CA PHE A 424 5.26 18.02 -9.14
C PHE A 424 4.84 17.74 -7.68
N LEU A 425 3.73 18.33 -7.24
CA LEU A 425 3.24 18.28 -5.84
C LEU A 425 2.42 17.02 -5.52
N ALA A 426 2.15 16.83 -4.22
CA ALA A 426 1.23 15.81 -3.72
C ALA A 426 -0.23 16.16 -4.01
N GLY A 427 -0.94 15.25 -4.69
CA GLY A 427 -2.40 15.29 -4.85
C GLY A 427 -2.91 15.70 -6.22
N ALA A 428 -2.02 15.99 -7.18
CA ALA A 428 -2.33 15.80 -8.59
C ALA A 428 -2.02 14.35 -8.98
N SER A 429 -2.81 13.79 -9.89
CA SER A 429 -2.48 12.58 -10.66
C SER A 429 -1.07 12.72 -11.25
N PRO A 430 -0.27 11.63 -11.35
CA PRO A 430 1.15 11.68 -11.70
C PRO A 430 1.43 12.33 -13.05
N ALA A 431 1.68 13.65 -12.99
CA ALA A 431 2.04 14.56 -14.08
C ALA A 431 1.31 14.29 -15.40
N ASN A 432 -0.02 14.54 -15.45
CA ASN A 432 -0.94 14.29 -16.58
C ASN A 432 -0.25 14.20 -17.96
N THR A 433 0.23 13.00 -18.26
CA THR A 433 0.82 12.61 -19.55
C THR A 433 -0.24 12.33 -20.59
N PHE A 434 -1.52 12.28 -20.17
CA PHE A 434 -2.71 12.12 -21.00
C PHE A 434 -3.83 12.97 -20.41
N ALA A 435 -4.68 13.57 -21.25
CA ALA A 435 -5.89 14.26 -20.82
C ALA A 435 -6.99 14.12 -21.88
N GLY A 436 -8.17 13.65 -21.48
CA GLY A 436 -9.33 13.54 -22.36
C GLY A 436 -10.26 14.73 -22.20
N GLY A 437 -10.58 15.41 -23.30
CA GLY A 437 -11.61 16.44 -23.35
C GLY A 437 -13.00 15.83 -23.57
N GLN A 438 -13.92 16.62 -24.13
CA GLN A 438 -15.20 16.09 -24.61
C GLN A 438 -14.99 15.15 -25.82
N ASP A 439 -14.44 15.73 -26.88
CA ASP A 439 -14.33 15.11 -28.21
C ASP A 439 -12.87 15.06 -28.73
N HIS A 440 -11.88 15.44 -27.91
CA HIS A 440 -10.46 15.44 -28.27
C HIS A 440 -9.60 14.87 -27.14
N SER A 441 -8.40 14.40 -27.47
CA SER A 441 -7.49 13.76 -26.54
C SER A 441 -6.08 14.34 -26.68
N LEU A 442 -5.39 14.54 -25.55
CA LEU A 442 -4.05 15.10 -25.45
C LEU A 442 -3.09 14.10 -24.80
N ALA A 443 -1.80 14.20 -25.12
CA ALA A 443 -0.72 13.44 -24.48
C ALA A 443 0.61 14.21 -24.41
N ILE A 444 1.52 13.75 -23.56
CA ILE A 444 2.92 14.21 -23.46
C ILE A 444 3.84 13.00 -23.70
N CYS A 445 4.72 13.10 -24.70
CA CYS A 445 5.78 12.10 -24.88
C CYS A 445 7.01 12.42 -24.00
N THR A 446 7.85 11.41 -23.73
CA THR A 446 9.02 11.50 -22.81
C THR A 446 10.05 12.58 -23.18
N ASN A 447 9.99 13.13 -24.39
CA ASN A 447 10.77 14.28 -24.86
C ASN A 447 10.14 15.66 -24.54
N GLY A 448 9.03 15.71 -23.78
CA GLY A 448 8.32 16.93 -23.42
C GLY A 448 7.52 17.56 -24.55
N THR A 449 7.21 16.83 -25.63
CA THR A 449 6.33 17.29 -26.72
C THR A 449 4.88 16.87 -26.49
N VAL A 450 3.93 17.73 -26.88
CA VAL A 450 2.49 17.43 -26.81
C VAL A 450 2.02 16.77 -28.09
N TRP A 451 1.15 15.77 -27.96
CA TRP A 451 0.47 15.09 -29.05
C TRP A 451 -1.04 15.17 -28.83
N SER A 452 -1.81 15.30 -29.91
CA SER A 452 -3.25 15.58 -29.86
C SER A 452 -4.01 14.82 -30.96
N TRP A 453 -5.24 14.37 -30.70
CA TRP A 453 -6.08 13.68 -31.70
C TRP A 453 -7.59 13.78 -31.45
N ALA A 454 -8.37 13.16 -32.36
CA ALA A 454 -9.81 13.29 -32.58
C ALA A 454 -10.26 14.67 -33.06
N TYR A 455 -11.33 15.24 -32.48
CA TYR A 455 -12.06 16.38 -33.03
C TYR A 455 -11.19 17.65 -33.09
N ASN A 456 -11.24 18.39 -34.21
CA ASN A 456 -10.42 19.60 -34.42
C ASN A 456 -11.19 20.82 -34.95
N ASN A 457 -12.53 20.82 -34.98
CA ASN A 457 -13.29 21.89 -35.63
C ASN A 457 -13.03 23.32 -35.08
N TYR A 458 -12.44 23.44 -33.89
CA TYR A 458 -12.08 24.72 -33.26
C TYR A 458 -10.55 24.93 -33.13
N GLY A 459 -9.72 24.03 -33.69
CA GLY A 459 -8.26 24.10 -33.62
C GLY A 459 -7.64 23.45 -32.38
N GLN A 460 -8.39 22.68 -31.60
CA GLN A 460 -7.94 22.07 -30.34
C GLN A 460 -6.84 21.00 -30.47
N ILE A 461 -6.45 20.60 -31.69
CA ILE A 461 -5.26 19.78 -31.93
C ILE A 461 -3.98 20.64 -31.95
N GLY A 462 -4.10 21.96 -32.15
CA GLY A 462 -3.00 22.92 -32.11
C GLY A 462 -1.97 22.74 -33.24
N ASP A 463 -2.37 22.11 -34.35
CA ASP A 463 -1.51 21.80 -35.51
C ASP A 463 -1.63 22.82 -36.66
N ASN A 464 -2.20 24.00 -36.39
CA ASN A 464 -2.57 25.02 -37.37
C ASN A 464 -3.63 24.56 -38.40
N THR A 465 -4.38 23.48 -38.13
CA THR A 465 -5.53 23.05 -38.96
C THR A 465 -6.82 23.02 -38.15
N VAL A 466 -7.95 22.79 -38.84
CA VAL A 466 -9.24 22.39 -38.24
C VAL A 466 -9.64 20.96 -38.63
N ILE A 467 -8.65 20.15 -39.03
CA ILE A 467 -8.86 18.79 -39.56
C ILE A 467 -8.70 17.79 -38.41
N SER A 468 -9.77 17.04 -38.11
CA SER A 468 -9.76 15.98 -37.09
C SER A 468 -8.77 14.86 -37.42
N LYS A 469 -8.17 14.23 -36.41
CA LYS A 469 -7.10 13.23 -36.57
C LYS A 469 -7.50 11.90 -35.95
N SER A 470 -7.43 10.80 -36.71
CA SER A 470 -7.76 9.46 -36.20
C SER A 470 -6.61 8.78 -35.43
N ILE A 471 -5.44 9.40 -35.41
CA ILE A 471 -4.23 8.98 -34.69
C ILE A 471 -3.59 10.20 -34.00
N PRO A 472 -2.80 10.01 -32.93
CA PRO A 472 -1.98 11.06 -32.33
C PRO A 472 -1.09 11.76 -33.35
N VAL A 473 -1.15 13.10 -33.40
CA VAL A 473 -0.17 13.95 -34.13
C VAL A 473 0.48 14.93 -33.17
N GLN A 474 1.73 15.33 -33.44
CA GLN A 474 2.43 16.30 -32.61
C GLN A 474 1.82 17.72 -32.75
N THR A 475 1.60 18.38 -31.62
CA THR A 475 1.10 19.76 -31.54
C THR A 475 2.19 20.75 -31.98
N TRP A 476 1.81 21.83 -32.68
CA TRP A 476 2.78 22.75 -33.29
C TRP A 476 3.57 23.57 -32.25
N THR A 477 4.89 23.70 -32.45
CA THR A 477 5.80 24.63 -31.72
C THR A 477 5.91 24.53 -30.19
N VAL A 478 5.35 23.50 -29.54
CA VAL A 478 5.38 23.37 -28.07
C VAL A 478 6.21 22.17 -27.60
N ASN A 479 7.20 22.47 -26.77
CA ASN A 479 8.14 21.55 -26.13
C ASN A 479 8.30 21.88 -24.63
N ASN A 480 9.06 21.05 -23.92
CA ASN A 480 9.34 21.16 -22.47
C ASN A 480 8.08 21.16 -21.58
N ILE A 481 7.03 20.46 -22.01
CA ILE A 481 5.76 20.34 -21.28
C ILE A 481 5.83 19.26 -20.20
N ILE A 482 5.24 19.55 -19.04
CA ILE A 482 5.20 18.70 -17.84
C ILE A 482 3.78 18.33 -17.40
N SER A 483 2.74 18.98 -17.95
CA SER A 483 1.33 18.66 -17.69
C SER A 483 0.45 19.23 -18.80
N VAL A 484 -0.60 18.50 -19.19
CA VAL A 484 -1.67 18.98 -20.08
C VAL A 484 -3.04 18.87 -19.42
N ALA A 485 -3.99 19.67 -19.88
CA ALA A 485 -5.40 19.56 -19.52
C ALA A 485 -6.29 19.86 -20.74
N ALA A 486 -7.36 19.07 -20.89
CA ALA A 486 -8.29 19.17 -22.01
C ALA A 486 -9.65 19.68 -21.52
N GLY A 487 -10.12 20.79 -22.07
CA GLY A 487 -11.48 21.28 -21.87
C GLY A 487 -12.45 20.63 -22.87
N ASN A 488 -13.55 21.32 -23.18
CA ASN A 488 -14.47 20.84 -24.22
C ASN A 488 -13.79 20.80 -25.62
N TYR A 489 -13.49 22.01 -26.11
CA TYR A 489 -12.92 22.31 -27.43
C TYR A 489 -11.68 23.20 -27.32
N HIS A 490 -11.02 23.17 -26.17
CA HIS A 490 -9.79 23.92 -25.92
C HIS A 490 -8.85 23.10 -25.05
N SER A 491 -7.57 23.45 -25.08
CA SER A 491 -6.49 22.67 -24.51
C SER A 491 -5.53 23.60 -23.77
N LEU A 492 -4.95 23.12 -22.66
CA LEU A 492 -3.90 23.79 -21.90
C LEU A 492 -2.66 22.89 -21.82
N ALA A 493 -1.48 23.51 -21.79
CA ALA A 493 -0.21 22.85 -21.50
C ALA A 493 0.68 23.73 -20.60
N LEU A 494 1.30 23.10 -19.61
CA LEU A 494 2.21 23.71 -18.64
C LEU A 494 3.66 23.36 -18.98
N LYS A 495 4.50 24.38 -19.20
CA LYS A 495 5.95 24.23 -19.39
C LYS A 495 6.69 24.08 -18.07
N ASN A 496 7.87 23.46 -18.13
CA ASN A 496 8.81 23.37 -17.00
C ASN A 496 9.31 24.74 -16.48
N ASP A 497 9.20 25.80 -17.27
CA ASP A 497 9.45 27.20 -16.87
C ASP A 497 8.29 27.82 -16.05
N GLY A 498 7.19 27.09 -15.84
CA GLY A 498 6.02 27.55 -15.11
C GLY A 498 5.11 28.49 -15.91
N THR A 499 5.25 28.57 -17.24
CA THR A 499 4.32 29.27 -18.15
C THR A 499 3.23 28.32 -18.67
N VAL A 500 2.02 28.85 -18.85
CA VAL A 500 0.88 28.12 -19.40
C VAL A 500 0.62 28.56 -20.84
N TRP A 501 0.33 27.59 -21.70
CA TRP A 501 0.00 27.76 -23.12
C TRP A 501 -1.38 27.16 -23.38
N ALA A 502 -2.15 27.76 -24.29
CA ALA A 502 -3.54 27.42 -24.56
C ALA A 502 -3.87 27.48 -26.06
N TRP A 503 -4.79 26.64 -26.54
CA TRP A 503 -5.29 26.67 -27.93
C TRP A 503 -6.70 26.05 -28.06
N GLY A 504 -7.28 26.16 -29.26
CA GLY A 504 -8.65 25.75 -29.57
C GLY A 504 -9.65 26.91 -29.47
N ASP A 505 -10.89 26.58 -29.09
CA ASP A 505 -11.98 27.52 -28.85
C ASP A 505 -11.66 28.52 -27.72
N ASN A 506 -12.05 29.79 -27.90
CA ASN A 506 -11.88 30.86 -26.93
C ASN A 506 -13.21 31.58 -26.61
N ALA A 507 -14.36 30.95 -26.88
CA ALA A 507 -15.64 31.40 -26.35
C ALA A 507 -15.54 31.57 -24.82
N ASN A 508 -16.03 32.70 -24.32
CA ASN A 508 -15.88 33.13 -22.92
C ASN A 508 -14.43 33.39 -22.45
N GLY A 509 -13.44 33.55 -23.34
CA GLY A 509 -12.07 33.95 -22.95
C GLY A 509 -11.24 32.87 -22.26
N LYS A 510 -11.66 31.60 -22.37
CA LYS A 510 -11.07 30.44 -21.68
C LYS A 510 -9.62 30.07 -22.09
N LEU A 511 -9.05 30.71 -23.12
CA LEU A 511 -7.61 30.61 -23.41
C LEU A 511 -6.76 31.56 -22.55
N GLY A 512 -7.34 32.56 -21.89
CA GLY A 512 -6.60 33.46 -20.98
C GLY A 512 -5.61 34.40 -21.67
N ASP A 513 -5.72 34.58 -23.00
CA ASP A 513 -4.81 35.35 -23.84
C ASP A 513 -5.18 36.85 -23.98
N GLY A 514 -6.10 37.33 -23.14
CA GLY A 514 -6.69 38.67 -23.22
C GLY A 514 -7.87 38.77 -24.19
N THR A 515 -8.05 37.81 -25.10
CA THR A 515 -9.07 37.84 -26.16
C THR A 515 -10.22 36.85 -25.92
N THR A 516 -11.20 36.85 -26.83
CA THR A 516 -12.19 35.77 -26.97
C THR A 516 -12.14 35.14 -28.37
N THR A 517 -10.96 35.16 -29.00
CA THR A 517 -10.73 34.64 -30.37
C THR A 517 -10.03 33.30 -30.32
N GLY A 518 -10.59 32.29 -31.00
CA GLY A 518 -10.01 30.95 -31.07
C GLY A 518 -8.62 30.92 -31.71
N ARG A 519 -7.83 29.89 -31.37
CA ARG A 519 -6.41 29.77 -31.77
C ARG A 519 -6.14 28.38 -32.33
N LEU A 520 -5.76 28.28 -33.60
CA LEU A 520 -5.35 27.02 -34.24
C LEU A 520 -3.93 26.56 -33.86
N THR A 521 -3.20 27.39 -33.11
CA THR A 521 -1.84 27.14 -32.62
C THR A 521 -1.71 27.63 -31.16
N PRO A 522 -0.81 27.05 -30.36
CA PRO A 522 -0.61 27.45 -28.96
C PRO A 522 -0.23 28.92 -28.76
N VAL A 523 -1.00 29.64 -27.93
CA VAL A 523 -0.71 30.99 -27.43
C VAL A 523 -0.39 30.94 -25.93
N GLN A 524 0.47 31.83 -25.43
CA GLN A 524 0.76 31.90 -24.00
C GLN A 524 -0.37 32.61 -23.23
N VAL A 525 -0.74 32.07 -22.06
CA VAL A 525 -1.68 32.70 -21.12
C VAL A 525 -1.09 34.00 -20.57
N SER A 526 -1.86 35.08 -20.59
CA SER A 526 -1.37 36.42 -20.21
C SER A 526 -1.14 36.56 -18.71
N GLY A 527 0.00 37.14 -18.33
CA GLY A 527 0.32 37.55 -16.95
C GLY A 527 0.62 36.43 -15.95
N LEU A 528 0.66 35.17 -16.39
CA LEU A 528 0.74 34.00 -15.50
C LEU A 528 2.09 33.27 -15.59
N THR A 529 2.77 33.14 -14.45
CA THR A 529 4.10 32.52 -14.31
C THR A 529 4.23 31.77 -12.98
N GLY A 530 5.17 30.82 -12.90
CA GLY A 530 5.41 30.02 -11.69
C GLY A 530 4.28 29.04 -11.39
N VAL A 531 3.57 28.59 -12.43
CA VAL A 531 2.49 27.59 -12.34
C VAL A 531 3.08 26.20 -12.12
N VAL A 532 2.39 25.39 -11.30
CA VAL A 532 2.77 24.00 -10.97
C VAL A 532 1.65 22.99 -11.23
N GLN A 533 0.43 23.43 -11.56
CA GLN A 533 -0.64 22.58 -12.08
C GLN A 533 -1.60 23.40 -12.94
N VAL A 534 -2.20 22.79 -13.96
CA VAL A 534 -3.33 23.33 -14.72
C VAL A 534 -4.48 22.33 -14.77
N ALA A 535 -5.72 22.81 -14.84
CA ALA A 535 -6.88 22.02 -15.23
C ALA A 535 -7.81 22.86 -16.12
N ALA A 536 -8.61 22.17 -16.95
CA ALA A 536 -9.52 22.78 -17.91
C ALA A 536 -10.83 22.01 -17.93
N SER A 537 -11.92 22.68 -18.27
CA SER A 537 -13.24 22.04 -18.39
C SER A 537 -14.08 22.74 -19.47
N TRP A 538 -15.40 22.76 -19.32
CA TRP A 538 -16.34 23.13 -20.39
C TRP A 538 -16.13 24.55 -20.96
N TYR A 539 -16.14 25.57 -20.08
CA TYR A 539 -15.91 26.99 -20.40
C TYR A 539 -14.90 27.66 -19.45
N LEU A 540 -14.14 26.84 -18.73
CA LEU A 540 -13.38 27.22 -17.54
C LEU A 540 -11.94 26.70 -17.63
N SER A 541 -11.04 27.42 -16.97
CA SER A 541 -9.63 27.05 -16.83
C SER A 541 -9.08 27.54 -15.49
N ILE A 542 -8.17 26.77 -14.90
CA ILE A 542 -7.62 27.00 -13.57
C ILE A 542 -6.13 26.63 -13.55
N ALA A 543 -5.35 27.38 -12.77
CA ALA A 543 -3.95 27.14 -12.52
C ALA A 543 -3.64 27.27 -11.02
N LEU A 544 -2.77 26.37 -10.54
CA LEU A 544 -2.15 26.44 -9.23
C LEU A 544 -0.71 26.96 -9.39
N LYS A 545 -0.33 27.97 -8.60
CA LYS A 545 1.05 28.47 -8.56
C LYS A 545 1.87 27.82 -7.44
N SER A 546 3.20 27.84 -7.60
CA SER A 546 4.16 27.33 -6.62
C SER A 546 4.10 27.97 -5.24
N ASP A 547 3.50 29.17 -5.14
CA ASP A 547 3.20 29.87 -3.87
C ASP A 547 1.89 29.37 -3.19
N GLY A 548 1.22 28.36 -3.77
CA GLY A 548 -0.03 27.82 -3.27
C GLY A 548 -1.25 28.69 -3.52
N THR A 549 -1.16 29.70 -4.41
CA THR A 549 -2.30 30.52 -4.86
C THR A 549 -2.97 29.95 -6.11
N VAL A 550 -4.29 30.15 -6.21
CA VAL A 550 -5.12 29.63 -7.31
C VAL A 550 -5.61 30.77 -8.20
N TRP A 551 -5.56 30.55 -9.51
CA TRP A 551 -5.93 31.51 -10.55
C TRP A 551 -6.89 30.87 -11.56
N THR A 552 -7.94 31.57 -11.95
CA THR A 552 -9.05 31.08 -12.79
C THR A 552 -9.35 32.04 -13.93
N TRP A 553 -9.88 31.52 -15.05
CA TRP A 553 -10.39 32.34 -16.16
C TRP A 553 -11.44 31.59 -16.99
N GLY A 554 -12.12 32.30 -17.87
CA GLY A 554 -13.27 31.80 -18.63
C GLY A 554 -14.61 32.40 -18.18
N TYR A 555 -15.67 31.61 -18.26
CA TYR A 555 -17.05 31.99 -17.90
C TYR A 555 -17.23 32.32 -16.40
N ASN A 556 -18.08 33.30 -16.07
CA ASN A 556 -18.40 33.66 -14.67
C ASN A 556 -19.89 33.96 -14.43
N GLY A 557 -20.78 33.17 -15.05
CA GLY A 557 -22.24 33.24 -14.87
C GLY A 557 -22.68 33.38 -13.40
N GLU A 558 -22.22 32.41 -12.61
CA GLU A 558 -22.69 32.02 -11.27
C GLU A 558 -21.52 32.03 -10.25
N GLY A 559 -20.53 32.89 -10.48
CA GLY A 559 -19.35 33.01 -9.60
C GLY A 559 -18.33 31.87 -9.71
N GLN A 560 -18.34 31.12 -10.84
CA GLN A 560 -17.42 30.00 -11.08
C GLN A 560 -15.95 30.36 -10.87
N LEU A 561 -15.53 31.58 -11.20
CA LEU A 561 -14.13 31.97 -11.06
C LEU A 561 -13.68 32.13 -9.61
N GLY A 562 -14.60 32.26 -8.65
CA GLY A 562 -14.24 32.42 -7.23
C GLY A 562 -13.55 33.75 -6.93
N ASP A 563 -13.82 34.79 -7.73
CA ASP A 563 -13.25 36.15 -7.59
C ASP A 563 -14.18 37.13 -6.86
N GLY A 564 -15.29 36.62 -6.29
CA GLY A 564 -16.34 37.45 -5.67
C GLY A 564 -17.24 38.21 -6.65
N THR A 565 -17.15 37.97 -7.96
CA THR A 565 -18.00 38.60 -8.98
C THR A 565 -18.91 37.59 -9.68
N THR A 566 -20.01 38.09 -10.27
CA THR A 566 -20.97 37.32 -11.09
C THR A 566 -21.51 38.19 -12.24
N THR A 567 -22.32 37.61 -13.13
CA THR A 567 -22.99 38.34 -14.24
C THR A 567 -23.76 39.60 -13.80
N THR A 568 -24.46 39.56 -12.67
CA THR A 568 -25.21 40.73 -12.15
C THR A 568 -24.32 41.88 -11.69
N THR A 569 -23.01 41.62 -11.49
CA THR A 569 -21.98 42.63 -11.22
C THR A 569 -21.24 43.11 -12.50
N GLY A 570 -21.71 42.71 -13.68
CA GLY A 570 -21.34 43.33 -14.97
C GLY A 570 -20.23 42.66 -15.77
N CYS A 571 -19.76 41.47 -15.37
CA CYS A 571 -18.69 40.77 -16.09
C CYS A 571 -19.05 39.30 -16.32
N TRP A 572 -19.41 38.95 -17.56
CA TRP A 572 -19.91 37.61 -17.93
C TRP A 572 -18.79 36.55 -18.05
N CYS A 573 -17.57 37.00 -18.31
CA CYS A 573 -16.37 36.17 -18.42
C CYS A 573 -15.12 37.01 -18.18
N LYS A 574 -13.98 36.35 -17.92
CA LYS A 574 -12.65 36.99 -17.83
C LYS A 574 -11.73 36.33 -18.86
N SER A 575 -11.21 37.12 -19.80
CA SER A 575 -10.23 36.68 -20.81
C SER A 575 -8.77 36.69 -20.32
N THR A 576 -8.55 36.97 -19.04
CA THR A 576 -7.25 36.90 -18.36
C THR A 576 -7.41 36.23 -17.00
N PRO A 577 -6.37 35.58 -16.45
CA PRO A 577 -6.39 34.98 -15.12
C PRO A 577 -6.72 35.99 -14.01
N VAL A 578 -7.71 35.65 -13.18
CA VAL A 578 -8.02 36.32 -11.91
C VAL A 578 -7.67 35.43 -10.73
N GLN A 579 -7.23 36.02 -9.62
CA GLN A 579 -6.87 35.25 -8.42
C GLN A 579 -8.12 34.91 -7.59
N VAL A 580 -8.23 33.66 -7.14
CA VAL A 580 -9.35 33.19 -6.30
C VAL A 580 -9.26 33.83 -4.91
N VAL A 581 -10.35 34.50 -4.50
CA VAL A 581 -10.42 35.15 -3.18
C VAL A 581 -10.62 34.12 -2.06
N GLY A 582 -10.30 34.51 -0.83
CA GLY A 582 -10.43 33.64 0.33
C GLY A 582 -11.90 33.39 0.72
N PRO A 583 -12.15 32.48 1.69
CA PRO A 583 -13.50 32.16 2.16
C PRO A 583 -14.28 33.41 2.59
N GLY A 584 -15.52 33.54 2.11
CA GLY A 584 -16.36 34.72 2.36
C GLY A 584 -15.83 36.03 1.76
N GLY A 585 -14.91 35.98 0.80
CA GLY A 585 -14.28 37.16 0.17
C GLY A 585 -13.12 37.76 0.97
N SER A 586 -12.67 37.11 2.05
CA SER A 586 -11.59 37.61 2.90
C SER A 586 -10.21 37.20 2.38
N GLY A 587 -9.52 38.12 1.69
CA GLY A 587 -8.15 37.89 1.19
C GLY A 587 -8.12 36.96 -0.02
N PHE A 588 -7.13 36.07 -0.11
CA PHE A 588 -6.96 35.11 -1.20
C PHE A 588 -6.94 33.67 -0.72
N LEU A 589 -7.28 32.73 -1.60
CA LEU A 589 -7.10 31.31 -1.33
C LEU A 589 -5.60 30.94 -1.43
N THR A 590 -5.06 30.35 -0.35
CA THR A 590 -3.62 30.09 -0.18
C THR A 590 -3.34 28.73 0.46
N GLY A 591 -2.18 28.15 0.15
CA GLY A 591 -1.74 26.86 0.69
C GLY A 591 -2.36 25.65 -0.02
N ILE A 592 -2.83 25.85 -1.25
CA ILE A 592 -3.38 24.79 -2.10
C ILE A 592 -2.24 23.92 -2.67
N THR A 593 -2.45 22.61 -2.73
CA THR A 593 -1.49 21.62 -3.26
C THR A 593 -1.97 20.92 -4.51
N ALA A 594 -3.29 20.88 -4.76
CA ALA A 594 -3.88 20.42 -6.01
C ALA A 594 -5.20 21.13 -6.34
N VAL A 595 -5.55 21.19 -7.63
CA VAL A 595 -6.82 21.72 -8.17
C VAL A 595 -7.41 20.79 -9.22
N SER A 596 -8.75 20.77 -9.35
CA SER A 596 -9.47 20.17 -10.48
C SER A 596 -10.72 21.00 -10.85
N ALA A 597 -11.28 20.76 -12.04
CA ALA A 597 -12.29 21.59 -12.70
C ALA A 597 -13.43 20.77 -13.32
N GLY A 598 -14.61 20.82 -12.70
CA GLY A 598 -15.84 20.40 -13.35
C GLY A 598 -16.37 21.48 -14.30
N PRO A 599 -17.33 21.15 -15.19
CA PRO A 599 -17.91 22.05 -16.19
C PRO A 599 -18.29 23.46 -15.73
N LEU A 600 -18.79 23.59 -14.49
CA LEU A 600 -19.26 24.85 -13.90
C LEU A 600 -18.85 25.03 -12.43
N PHE A 601 -17.86 24.27 -11.93
CA PHE A 601 -17.39 24.35 -10.53
C PHE A 601 -15.93 23.89 -10.41
N PHE A 602 -15.25 24.30 -9.35
CA PHE A 602 -13.87 23.90 -9.06
C PHE A 602 -13.74 23.19 -7.71
N VAL A 603 -12.67 22.39 -7.59
CA VAL A 603 -12.26 21.70 -6.38
C VAL A 603 -10.78 22.01 -6.12
N ALA A 604 -10.41 22.29 -4.87
CA ALA A 604 -9.03 22.53 -4.46
C ALA A 604 -8.71 21.76 -3.16
N LEU A 605 -7.54 21.13 -3.14
CA LEU A 605 -6.98 20.44 -1.98
C LEU A 605 -5.96 21.36 -1.30
N LYS A 606 -6.11 21.56 0.00
CA LYS A 606 -5.23 22.38 0.82
C LYS A 606 -4.21 21.52 1.58
N ASN A 607 -3.06 22.10 1.89
CA ASN A 607 -1.93 21.43 2.55
C ASN A 607 -2.22 20.83 3.95
N ASP A 608 -3.34 21.19 4.57
CA ASP A 608 -3.87 20.59 5.81
C ASP A 608 -4.79 19.37 5.56
N GLY A 609 -4.89 18.91 4.31
CA GLY A 609 -5.73 17.79 3.89
C GLY A 609 -7.22 18.12 3.85
N THR A 610 -7.60 19.41 3.81
CA THR A 610 -8.99 19.87 3.64
C THR A 610 -9.33 20.15 2.18
N VAL A 611 -10.58 19.92 1.79
CA VAL A 611 -11.09 20.18 0.42
C VAL A 611 -12.01 21.38 0.40
N TRP A 612 -11.83 22.23 -0.60
CA TRP A 612 -12.55 23.47 -0.82
C TRP A 612 -13.15 23.49 -2.24
N THR A 613 -14.35 24.02 -2.38
CA THR A 613 -15.12 24.02 -3.64
C THR A 613 -15.79 25.38 -3.87
N TRP A 614 -16.04 25.75 -5.13
CA TRP A 614 -16.81 26.94 -5.50
C TRP A 614 -17.37 26.84 -6.92
N GLY A 615 -18.28 27.74 -7.28
CA GLY A 615 -19.07 27.71 -8.51
C GLY A 615 -20.48 27.12 -8.32
N TRP A 616 -21.00 26.47 -9.36
CA TRP A 616 -22.37 25.95 -9.44
C TRP A 616 -22.63 24.79 -8.47
N ASN A 617 -23.85 24.68 -7.92
CA ASN A 617 -24.21 23.64 -6.94
C ASN A 617 -25.61 23.02 -7.17
N ALA A 618 -26.12 22.93 -8.40
CA ALA A 618 -27.45 22.39 -8.66
C ALA A 618 -27.63 20.92 -8.21
N ASP A 619 -26.57 20.13 -8.23
CA ASP A 619 -26.52 18.71 -7.90
C ASP A 619 -25.80 18.42 -6.58
N GLY A 620 -25.44 19.45 -5.81
CA GLY A 620 -24.67 19.28 -4.58
C GLY A 620 -23.17 19.02 -4.80
N GLN A 621 -22.63 19.29 -5.98
CA GLN A 621 -21.21 19.09 -6.35
C GLN A 621 -20.21 19.86 -5.46
N LEU A 622 -20.64 20.89 -4.72
CA LEU A 622 -19.79 21.56 -3.74
C LEU A 622 -19.62 20.76 -2.43
N GLY A 623 -20.44 19.74 -2.16
CA GLY A 623 -20.30 18.86 -0.98
C GLY A 623 -20.67 19.52 0.36
N ILE A 624 -21.42 20.63 0.32
CA ILE A 624 -21.75 21.48 1.47
C ILE A 624 -23.13 21.17 2.12
N GLY A 625 -23.80 20.09 1.71
CA GLY A 625 -25.10 19.68 2.26
C GLY A 625 -26.30 20.50 1.76
N THR A 626 -26.16 21.19 0.64
CA THR A 626 -27.25 21.87 -0.09
C THR A 626 -27.15 21.57 -1.59
N ALA A 627 -28.24 21.74 -2.33
CA ALA A 627 -28.30 21.58 -3.79
C ALA A 627 -29.44 22.41 -4.39
N GLY A 628 -29.49 22.52 -5.72
CA GLY A 628 -30.53 23.22 -6.49
C GLY A 628 -30.03 24.46 -7.24
N ALA A 629 -30.74 24.89 -8.28
CA ALA A 629 -30.26 25.92 -9.23
C ALA A 629 -30.06 27.35 -8.64
N ALA A 630 -30.54 27.62 -7.42
CA ALA A 630 -30.24 28.85 -6.68
C ALA A 630 -29.06 28.69 -5.71
N ALA A 631 -28.45 27.50 -5.63
CA ALA A 631 -27.24 27.25 -4.90
C ALA A 631 -26.03 27.35 -5.85
N TYR A 632 -25.19 28.33 -5.59
CA TYR A 632 -23.82 28.45 -6.10
C TYR A 632 -22.99 29.17 -5.04
N SER A 633 -21.67 29.19 -5.19
CA SER A 633 -20.78 29.98 -4.33
C SER A 633 -19.73 30.72 -5.15
N MET A 634 -19.72 32.05 -5.06
CA MET A 634 -18.69 32.92 -5.63
C MET A 634 -17.40 32.97 -4.79
N TYR A 635 -17.33 32.16 -3.73
CA TYR A 635 -16.22 32.07 -2.78
C TYR A 635 -15.90 30.58 -2.47
N PRO A 636 -14.64 30.22 -2.20
CA PRO A 636 -14.30 28.89 -1.69
C PRO A 636 -15.03 28.55 -0.39
N VAL A 637 -15.70 27.40 -0.37
CA VAL A 637 -16.38 26.82 0.79
C VAL A 637 -15.84 25.42 1.08
N GLN A 638 -15.73 25.06 2.37
CA GLN A 638 -15.12 23.79 2.78
C GLN A 638 -16.13 22.63 2.69
N VAL A 639 -15.70 21.51 2.10
CA VAL A 639 -16.51 20.29 1.94
C VAL A 639 -16.83 19.69 3.31
N LYS A 640 -18.10 19.33 3.55
CA LYS A 640 -18.55 18.74 4.83
C LYS A 640 -18.06 17.29 5.00
N GLY A 641 -18.07 16.78 6.22
CA GLY A 641 -17.86 15.36 6.48
C GLY A 641 -19.10 14.50 6.20
N LEU A 642 -19.01 13.20 6.52
CA LEU A 642 -20.07 12.22 6.33
C LEU A 642 -21.39 12.67 6.97
N GLY A 643 -22.49 12.61 6.21
CA GLY A 643 -23.81 13.02 6.67
C GLY A 643 -23.92 14.51 7.04
N GLY A 644 -22.97 15.34 6.60
CA GLY A 644 -22.90 16.76 6.93
C GLY A 644 -22.24 17.07 8.29
N SER A 645 -21.70 16.07 8.98
CA SER A 645 -21.03 16.24 10.27
C SER A 645 -19.57 16.67 10.08
N GLY A 646 -19.18 17.83 10.63
CA GLY A 646 -17.84 18.38 10.49
C GLY A 646 -17.43 18.64 9.04
N PHE A 647 -16.14 18.49 8.74
CA PHE A 647 -15.55 18.71 7.41
C PHE A 647 -14.81 17.47 6.90
N LEU A 648 -14.62 17.39 5.59
CA LEU A 648 -13.77 16.37 4.97
C LEU A 648 -12.30 16.74 5.20
N THR A 649 -11.56 15.80 5.79
CA THR A 649 -10.16 15.98 6.23
C THR A 649 -9.32 14.74 5.92
N GLY A 650 -7.99 14.91 5.89
CA GLY A 650 -7.05 13.81 5.61
C GLY A 650 -7.02 13.39 4.14
N ILE A 651 -7.43 14.29 3.24
CA ILE A 651 -7.43 14.05 1.80
C ILE A 651 -6.02 14.19 1.22
N THR A 652 -5.66 13.30 0.30
CA THR A 652 -4.36 13.26 -0.39
C THR A 652 -4.44 13.50 -1.88
N ALA A 653 -5.62 13.33 -2.51
CA ALA A 653 -5.88 13.66 -3.92
C ALA A 653 -7.37 13.97 -4.15
N ILE A 654 -7.69 14.71 -5.21
CA ILE A 654 -9.04 15.13 -5.61
C ILE A 654 -9.23 15.05 -7.13
N ASP A 655 -10.46 14.82 -7.59
CA ASP A 655 -10.85 15.12 -8.98
C ASP A 655 -12.34 15.50 -9.12
N ALA A 656 -12.74 16.03 -10.28
CA ALA A 656 -14.06 16.61 -10.52
C ALA A 656 -14.64 16.18 -11.88
N GLY A 657 -15.81 15.52 -11.87
CA GLY A 657 -16.57 15.18 -13.07
C GLY A 657 -17.62 16.24 -13.43
N SER A 658 -18.67 15.87 -14.17
CA SER A 658 -19.67 16.83 -14.69
C SER A 658 -20.36 17.66 -13.60
N ASN A 659 -20.96 16.98 -12.63
CA ASN A 659 -21.75 17.54 -11.54
C ASN A 659 -21.52 16.77 -10.25
N PHE A 660 -20.32 16.20 -10.08
CA PHE A 660 -19.89 15.44 -8.91
C PHE A 660 -18.37 15.55 -8.75
N ALA A 661 -17.86 15.26 -7.55
CA ALA A 661 -16.43 15.22 -7.26
C ALA A 661 -16.04 13.98 -6.45
N VAL A 662 -14.75 13.66 -6.48
CA VAL A 662 -14.14 12.48 -5.84
C VAL A 662 -12.86 12.90 -5.10
N ALA A 663 -12.52 12.19 -4.03
CA ALA A 663 -11.34 12.43 -3.21
C ALA A 663 -10.77 11.13 -2.61
N ILE A 664 -9.45 11.04 -2.51
CA ILE A 664 -8.73 9.93 -1.84
C ILE A 664 -8.29 10.39 -0.45
N LYS A 665 -8.50 9.56 0.58
CA LYS A 665 -7.94 9.76 1.93
C LYS A 665 -6.55 9.15 2.09
N ASN A 666 -5.83 9.63 3.09
CA ASN A 666 -4.54 9.09 3.54
C ASN A 666 -4.56 7.59 3.93
N ASP A 667 -5.74 7.02 4.24
CA ASP A 667 -5.98 5.58 4.45
C ASP A 667 -6.18 4.78 3.14
N GLY A 668 -6.12 5.44 1.98
CA GLY A 668 -6.35 4.85 0.66
C GLY A 668 -7.82 4.58 0.34
N THR A 669 -8.77 5.11 1.11
CA THR A 669 -10.21 5.02 0.81
C THR A 669 -10.69 6.17 -0.06
N VAL A 670 -11.68 5.89 -0.93
CA VAL A 670 -12.23 6.87 -1.87
C VAL A 670 -13.59 7.39 -1.39
N TRP A 671 -13.81 8.69 -1.55
CA TRP A 671 -15.00 9.43 -1.12
C TRP A 671 -15.54 10.28 -2.27
N SER A 672 -16.85 10.46 -2.35
CA SER A 672 -17.53 11.08 -3.50
C SER A 672 -18.79 11.85 -3.09
N TRP A 673 -19.16 12.88 -3.86
CA TRP A 673 -20.39 13.67 -3.63
C TRP A 673 -20.87 14.40 -4.91
N GLY A 674 -22.14 14.79 -4.93
CA GLY A 674 -22.79 15.47 -6.06
C GLY A 674 -23.86 14.59 -6.72
N ASN A 675 -23.97 14.71 -8.05
CA ASN A 675 -24.89 13.91 -8.87
C ASN A 675 -24.56 12.40 -8.79
N ASN A 676 -25.60 11.55 -8.76
CA ASN A 676 -25.49 10.08 -8.78
C ASN A 676 -26.45 9.42 -9.80
N SER A 677 -26.89 10.15 -10.83
CA SER A 677 -27.86 9.74 -11.86
C SER A 677 -27.60 8.35 -12.45
N LEU A 678 -26.33 8.02 -12.67
CA LEU A 678 -25.83 6.83 -13.35
C LEU A 678 -24.91 5.97 -12.45
N GLY A 679 -24.87 6.26 -11.14
CA GLY A 679 -24.08 5.51 -10.16
C GLY A 679 -22.65 6.02 -9.95
N GLN A 680 -22.30 7.19 -10.49
CA GLN A 680 -20.95 7.77 -10.48
C GLN A 680 -20.36 8.06 -9.09
N LEU A 681 -21.16 8.05 -8.02
CA LEU A 681 -20.63 8.12 -6.66
C LEU A 681 -20.07 6.78 -6.15
N GLY A 682 -20.34 5.65 -6.82
CA GLY A 682 -19.71 4.36 -6.52
C GLY A 682 -20.08 3.76 -5.14
N ASN A 683 -21.15 4.23 -4.52
CA ASN A 683 -21.57 3.86 -3.16
C ASN A 683 -22.49 2.61 -3.10
N GLY A 684 -22.68 1.91 -4.22
CA GLY A 684 -23.53 0.73 -4.35
C GLY A 684 -25.03 1.04 -4.44
N LEU A 685 -25.45 2.29 -4.29
CA LEU A 685 -26.85 2.70 -4.26
C LEU A 685 -27.24 3.36 -5.58
N ALA A 686 -28.44 3.02 -6.06
CA ALA A 686 -29.08 3.76 -7.14
C ALA A 686 -29.36 5.21 -6.71
N ALA A 687 -29.50 6.11 -7.68
CA ALA A 687 -29.90 7.48 -7.44
C ALA A 687 -31.23 7.56 -6.66
N VAL A 688 -31.32 8.48 -5.70
CA VAL A 688 -32.57 8.79 -4.99
C VAL A 688 -32.93 10.24 -5.27
N TRP A 689 -34.17 10.48 -5.67
CA TRP A 689 -34.67 11.84 -5.92
C TRP A 689 -34.84 12.59 -4.60
N THR A 690 -34.08 13.67 -4.42
CA THR A 690 -34.08 14.49 -3.19
C THR A 690 -35.23 15.49 -3.11
N GLY A 691 -36.09 15.55 -4.14
CA GLY A 691 -37.01 16.67 -4.37
C GLY A 691 -36.43 17.76 -5.28
N VAL A 692 -35.11 17.77 -5.50
CA VAL A 692 -34.39 18.81 -6.27
C VAL A 692 -33.43 18.22 -7.31
N CYS A 693 -32.66 17.19 -6.94
CA CYS A 693 -31.73 16.49 -7.83
C CYS A 693 -31.61 14.99 -7.49
N TRP A 694 -31.01 14.22 -8.40
CA TRP A 694 -30.65 12.81 -8.25
C TRP A 694 -29.23 12.70 -7.67
N CYS A 695 -29.07 13.05 -6.40
CA CYS A 695 -27.81 13.58 -5.87
C CYS A 695 -27.58 13.24 -4.39
N ILE A 696 -26.33 13.35 -3.94
CA ILE A 696 -25.93 13.32 -2.52
C ILE A 696 -24.99 14.49 -2.25
N SER A 697 -25.49 15.53 -1.57
CA SER A 697 -24.79 16.82 -1.39
C SER A 697 -23.72 16.84 -0.28
N THR A 698 -23.34 15.69 0.27
CA THR A 698 -22.24 15.53 1.25
C THR A 698 -21.46 14.25 0.96
N PRO A 699 -20.14 14.18 1.25
CA PRO A 699 -19.33 13.01 0.97
C PRO A 699 -19.89 11.69 1.52
N VAL A 700 -20.00 10.71 0.62
CA VAL A 700 -20.20 9.29 0.90
C VAL A 700 -18.92 8.52 0.56
N GLN A 701 -18.80 7.30 1.07
CA GLN A 701 -17.65 6.44 0.81
C GLN A 701 -17.96 5.49 -0.36
N VAL A 702 -16.99 5.29 -1.25
CA VAL A 702 -17.06 4.33 -2.37
C VAL A 702 -16.98 2.91 -1.81
N VAL A 703 -17.93 2.05 -2.18
CA VAL A 703 -18.01 0.65 -1.71
C VAL A 703 -17.29 -0.29 -2.68
N THR A 704 -17.11 -1.56 -2.33
CA THR A 704 -16.61 -2.58 -3.27
C THR A 704 -17.00 -4.00 -2.83
N GLY A 705 -16.97 -4.94 -3.78
CA GLY A 705 -16.94 -6.38 -3.50
C GLY A 705 -15.52 -6.99 -3.49
N ALA A 706 -14.47 -6.16 -3.65
CA ALA A 706 -13.09 -6.61 -3.76
C ALA A 706 -12.56 -7.30 -2.49
N SER A 707 -11.84 -8.40 -2.68
CA SER A 707 -11.22 -9.16 -1.60
C SER A 707 -10.13 -8.34 -0.88
N GLY A 708 -10.11 -8.43 0.46
CA GLY A 708 -9.11 -7.78 1.31
C GLY A 708 -9.45 -6.37 1.81
N CYS A 709 -10.47 -5.69 1.26
CA CYS A 709 -10.87 -4.34 1.69
C CYS A 709 -12.16 -4.28 2.55
N GLY A 710 -12.77 -5.43 2.88
CA GLY A 710 -14.09 -5.45 3.52
C GLY A 710 -15.18 -5.02 2.52
N THR A 711 -15.95 -3.99 2.87
CA THR A 711 -17.05 -3.45 2.03
C THR A 711 -16.67 -2.20 1.22
N ASN A 712 -15.47 -1.63 1.42
CA ASN A 712 -15.14 -0.27 0.98
C ASN A 712 -13.97 -0.29 -0.01
N LEU A 713 -13.96 0.56 -1.04
CA LEU A 713 -12.82 0.61 -1.96
C LEU A 713 -11.59 1.16 -1.22
N CYS A 714 -10.48 0.42 -1.26
CA CYS A 714 -9.30 0.68 -0.44
C CYS A 714 -7.96 0.43 -1.15
N SER A 715 -6.89 1.04 -0.63
CA SER A 715 -5.54 1.05 -1.21
C SER A 715 -5.45 1.73 -2.58
N ILE A 716 -6.34 2.68 -2.85
CA ILE A 716 -6.33 3.52 -4.05
C ILE A 716 -5.27 4.62 -3.90
N ILE A 717 -4.52 4.87 -4.98
CA ILE A 717 -3.41 5.83 -5.03
C ILE A 717 -3.63 6.97 -6.03
N ASP A 718 -4.52 6.78 -7.01
CA ASP A 718 -4.87 7.76 -8.03
C ASP A 718 -6.32 7.57 -8.46
N VAL A 719 -7.00 8.65 -8.85
CA VAL A 719 -8.38 8.64 -9.36
C VAL A 719 -8.52 9.68 -10.47
N SER A 720 -9.35 9.38 -11.47
CA SER A 720 -9.77 10.38 -12.45
C SER A 720 -11.25 10.26 -12.77
N ALA A 721 -11.95 11.39 -12.74
CA ALA A 721 -13.38 11.51 -13.02
C ALA A 721 -13.61 11.98 -14.45
N GLY A 722 -14.40 11.20 -15.20
CA GLY A 722 -14.91 11.60 -16.51
C GLY A 722 -16.18 12.43 -16.40
N TYR A 723 -16.99 12.44 -17.45
CA TYR A 723 -18.24 13.23 -17.42
C TYR A 723 -19.22 12.65 -16.39
N GLU A 724 -19.56 11.37 -16.50
CA GLU A 724 -20.47 10.67 -15.57
C GLU A 724 -19.93 9.30 -15.12
N HIS A 725 -18.60 9.11 -15.15
CA HIS A 725 -17.92 7.91 -14.66
C HIS A 725 -16.64 8.26 -13.90
N VAL A 726 -16.05 7.29 -13.20
CA VAL A 726 -14.75 7.41 -12.50
C VAL A 726 -13.91 6.19 -12.81
N ILE A 727 -12.60 6.39 -12.93
CA ILE A 727 -11.59 5.33 -12.91
C ILE A 727 -10.61 5.55 -11.74
N ALA A 728 -10.10 4.47 -11.16
CA ALA A 728 -9.25 4.49 -9.98
C ALA A 728 -8.11 3.48 -10.10
N LEU A 729 -6.90 3.89 -9.72
CA LEU A 729 -5.71 3.05 -9.67
C LEU A 729 -5.42 2.59 -8.25
N ARG A 730 -5.27 1.29 -8.06
CA ARG A 730 -4.89 0.66 -6.79
C ARG A 730 -3.37 0.46 -6.73
N ASN A 731 -2.80 0.44 -5.52
CA ASN A 731 -1.36 0.30 -5.29
C ASN A 731 -0.74 -1.03 -5.77
N ASP A 732 -1.55 -2.02 -6.15
CA ASP A 732 -1.14 -3.28 -6.81
C ASP A 732 -1.07 -3.15 -8.34
N GLY A 733 -1.35 -1.96 -8.90
CA GLY A 733 -1.36 -1.70 -10.33
C GLY A 733 -2.62 -2.19 -11.05
N THR A 734 -3.70 -2.52 -10.32
CA THR A 734 -5.02 -2.81 -10.90
C THR A 734 -5.87 -1.54 -11.06
N VAL A 735 -6.69 -1.51 -12.12
CA VAL A 735 -7.61 -0.39 -12.40
C VAL A 735 -9.06 -0.81 -12.14
N TRP A 736 -9.82 0.10 -11.54
CA TRP A 736 -11.24 -0.06 -11.20
C TRP A 736 -12.05 1.09 -11.80
N ALA A 737 -13.32 0.87 -12.12
CA ALA A 737 -14.20 1.88 -12.75
C ALA A 737 -15.65 1.75 -12.28
N TRP A 738 -16.40 2.86 -12.26
CA TRP A 738 -17.85 2.89 -11.98
C TRP A 738 -18.55 4.14 -12.54
N GLY A 739 -19.88 4.17 -12.49
CA GLY A 739 -20.72 5.21 -13.07
C GLY A 739 -21.24 4.81 -14.45
N ASP A 740 -21.34 5.78 -15.36
CA ASP A 740 -21.84 5.54 -16.71
C ASP A 740 -20.93 4.60 -17.53
N ASN A 741 -21.58 3.79 -18.37
CA ASN A 741 -20.93 2.88 -19.30
C ASN A 741 -21.60 2.89 -20.69
N ALA A 742 -22.44 3.86 -21.03
CA ALA A 742 -23.19 3.89 -22.29
C ALA A 742 -22.30 3.88 -23.56
N ASN A 743 -21.01 4.20 -23.40
CA ASN A 743 -19.98 4.18 -24.43
C ASN A 743 -18.91 3.10 -24.18
N GLY A 744 -19.07 2.24 -23.16
CA GLY A 744 -18.09 1.21 -22.76
C GLY A 744 -16.94 1.74 -21.88
N GLN A 745 -17.07 2.94 -21.31
CA GLN A 745 -15.99 3.65 -20.63
C GLN A 745 -15.56 3.07 -19.26
N LEU A 746 -16.25 2.03 -18.76
CA LEU A 746 -15.80 1.25 -17.61
C LEU A 746 -14.82 0.11 -17.99
N GLY A 747 -14.74 -0.28 -19.26
CA GLY A 747 -13.74 -1.26 -19.74
C GLY A 747 -13.97 -2.69 -19.24
N ASP A 748 -15.21 -3.02 -18.89
CA ASP A 748 -15.66 -4.29 -18.31
C ASP A 748 -16.22 -5.29 -19.36
N ASN A 749 -16.04 -5.00 -20.65
CA ASN A 749 -16.69 -5.66 -21.78
C ASN A 749 -18.22 -5.58 -21.78
N THR A 750 -18.80 -4.57 -21.12
CA THR A 750 -20.23 -4.24 -21.22
C THR A 750 -20.44 -2.78 -21.66
N VAL A 751 -21.71 -2.41 -21.84
CA VAL A 751 -22.14 -1.01 -21.97
C VAL A 751 -23.22 -0.68 -20.92
N VAL A 752 -23.08 -1.30 -19.73
CA VAL A 752 -24.05 -1.21 -18.63
C VAL A 752 -23.44 -0.43 -17.46
N SER A 753 -24.08 0.69 -17.11
CA SER A 753 -23.64 1.61 -16.04
C SER A 753 -23.73 0.96 -14.66
N THR A 754 -22.78 1.22 -13.76
CA THR A 754 -22.68 0.55 -12.45
C THR A 754 -22.65 1.52 -11.27
N THR A 755 -23.39 1.19 -10.20
CA THR A 755 -23.38 1.94 -8.93
C THR A 755 -22.20 1.57 -8.02
N ALA A 756 -21.36 0.61 -8.41
CA ALA A 756 -20.22 0.13 -7.63
C ALA A 756 -19.01 -0.18 -8.54
N PRO A 757 -17.77 -0.09 -8.02
CA PRO A 757 -16.55 -0.40 -8.75
C PRO A 757 -16.51 -1.82 -9.34
N VAL A 758 -16.37 -1.89 -10.66
CA VAL A 758 -15.93 -3.08 -11.40
C VAL A 758 -14.43 -2.98 -11.70
N GLN A 759 -13.76 -4.11 -11.92
CA GLN A 759 -12.34 -4.14 -12.27
C GLN A 759 -12.16 -4.14 -13.80
N VAL A 760 -11.31 -3.25 -14.32
CA VAL A 760 -11.09 -3.07 -15.76
C VAL A 760 -10.42 -4.31 -16.35
N LEU A 761 -10.96 -4.84 -17.45
CA LEU A 761 -10.45 -6.04 -18.10
C LEU A 761 -9.13 -5.77 -18.85
N GLY A 762 -8.38 -6.85 -19.12
CA GLY A 762 -7.22 -6.79 -20.00
C GLY A 762 -7.60 -6.59 -21.48
N PRO A 763 -6.61 -6.36 -22.35
CA PRO A 763 -6.84 -6.15 -23.78
C PRO A 763 -7.66 -7.28 -24.43
N GLY A 764 -8.64 -6.91 -25.25
CA GLY A 764 -9.59 -7.87 -25.85
C GLY A 764 -10.50 -8.59 -24.83
N GLY A 765 -10.63 -8.07 -23.61
CA GLY A 765 -11.46 -8.66 -22.54
C GLY A 765 -10.81 -9.83 -21.80
N VAL A 766 -9.52 -10.08 -21.99
CA VAL A 766 -8.82 -11.24 -21.41
C VAL A 766 -8.14 -10.87 -20.09
N GLY A 767 -8.64 -11.42 -18.98
CA GLY A 767 -8.10 -11.15 -17.64
C GLY A 767 -8.36 -9.72 -17.17
N PHE A 768 -7.52 -9.20 -16.29
CA PHE A 768 -7.62 -7.82 -15.77
C PHE A 768 -6.41 -6.96 -16.13
N LEU A 769 -6.64 -5.65 -16.28
CA LEU A 769 -5.58 -4.69 -16.52
C LEU A 769 -4.69 -4.57 -15.27
N THR A 770 -3.38 -4.74 -15.46
CA THR A 770 -2.39 -4.93 -14.39
C THR A 770 -1.06 -4.27 -14.72
N GLY A 771 -0.34 -3.83 -13.67
CA GLY A 771 0.93 -3.11 -13.80
C GLY A 771 0.78 -1.68 -14.32
N ILE A 772 -0.41 -1.08 -14.17
CA ILE A 772 -0.68 0.32 -14.51
C ILE A 772 -0.01 1.25 -13.50
N THR A 773 0.47 2.40 -13.96
CA THR A 773 1.14 3.43 -13.14
C THR A 773 0.39 4.74 -13.08
N ASN A 774 -0.39 5.10 -14.13
CA ASN A 774 -1.14 6.34 -14.20
C ASN A 774 -2.49 6.10 -14.93
N VAL A 775 -3.57 6.74 -14.47
CA VAL A 775 -4.90 6.70 -15.11
C VAL A 775 -5.36 8.11 -15.49
N ALA A 776 -6.20 8.23 -16.53
CA ALA A 776 -6.82 9.50 -16.92
C ALA A 776 -8.17 9.27 -17.58
N ALA A 777 -9.21 9.99 -17.14
CA ALA A 777 -10.51 9.98 -17.81
C ALA A 777 -10.62 11.12 -18.84
N GLY A 778 -11.39 10.87 -19.90
CA GLY A 778 -12.03 11.91 -20.69
C GLY A 778 -13.53 11.92 -20.41
N TRP A 779 -14.31 12.65 -21.19
CA TRP A 779 -15.75 12.76 -20.92
C TRP A 779 -16.48 11.42 -21.07
N PHE A 780 -16.26 10.73 -22.20
CA PHE A 780 -16.92 9.48 -22.58
C PHE A 780 -15.94 8.33 -22.79
N HIS A 781 -14.68 8.51 -22.41
CA HIS A 781 -13.59 7.57 -22.63
C HIS A 781 -12.61 7.58 -21.44
N SER A 782 -11.73 6.59 -21.41
CA SER A 782 -10.84 6.30 -20.28
C SER A 782 -9.48 5.80 -20.78
N PHE A 783 -8.43 6.14 -20.05
CA PHE A 783 -7.05 5.74 -20.35
C PHE A 783 -6.32 5.18 -19.12
N ALA A 784 -5.42 4.22 -19.35
CA ALA A 784 -4.47 3.72 -18.37
C ALA A 784 -3.12 3.43 -19.01
N SER A 785 -2.06 3.87 -18.36
CA SER A 785 -0.68 3.79 -18.87
C SER A 785 0.21 2.92 -17.98
N LYS A 786 1.22 2.31 -18.60
CA LYS A 786 2.33 1.64 -17.92
C LYS A 786 3.59 2.50 -17.96
N GLY A 787 4.49 2.29 -17.01
CA GLY A 787 5.82 2.92 -16.98
C GLY A 787 6.76 2.51 -18.13
N ASP A 788 6.31 1.65 -19.06
CA ASP A 788 7.03 1.24 -20.28
C ASP A 788 6.60 2.04 -21.54
N SER A 789 5.77 3.09 -21.37
CA SER A 789 5.14 3.91 -22.42
C SER A 789 3.94 3.27 -23.15
N THR A 790 3.48 2.09 -22.74
CA THR A 790 2.22 1.54 -23.27
C THR A 790 1.02 2.33 -22.73
N LEU A 791 0.22 2.94 -23.61
CA LEU A 791 -1.11 3.45 -23.28
C LEU A 791 -2.22 2.50 -23.77
N TRP A 792 -3.19 2.27 -22.89
CA TRP A 792 -4.45 1.61 -23.18
C TRP A 792 -5.61 2.62 -23.09
N GLY A 793 -6.53 2.59 -24.06
CA GLY A 793 -7.74 3.41 -24.09
C GLY A 793 -9.00 2.57 -24.28
N TRP A 794 -10.13 3.01 -23.72
CA TRP A 794 -11.45 2.38 -23.88
C TRP A 794 -12.59 3.40 -23.69
N GLY A 795 -13.81 3.01 -24.03
CA GLY A 795 -14.99 3.88 -24.04
C GLY A 795 -15.38 4.36 -25.44
N GLY A 796 -16.00 5.53 -25.53
CA GLY A 796 -16.48 6.08 -26.79
C GLY A 796 -15.32 6.29 -27.77
N ASN A 797 -15.51 5.85 -29.02
CA ASN A 797 -14.48 5.96 -30.06
C ASN A 797 -15.06 6.41 -31.42
N ASN A 798 -16.21 7.10 -31.40
CA ASN A 798 -16.99 7.47 -32.59
C ASN A 798 -16.27 8.44 -33.54
N ILE A 799 -15.21 9.08 -33.06
CA ILE A 799 -14.35 10.04 -33.78
C ILE A 799 -12.86 9.71 -33.56
N SER A 800 -12.55 8.45 -33.24
CA SER A 800 -11.20 7.95 -32.97
C SER A 800 -10.49 8.60 -31.77
N GLN A 801 -11.23 9.03 -30.73
CA GLN A 801 -10.66 9.63 -29.51
C GLN A 801 -9.78 8.68 -28.69
N LEU A 802 -9.76 7.37 -28.99
CA LEU A 802 -8.80 6.41 -28.44
C LEU A 802 -7.47 6.35 -29.22
N GLY A 803 -7.35 7.03 -30.37
CA GLY A 803 -6.11 7.17 -31.13
C GLY A 803 -5.59 5.86 -31.74
N ASP A 804 -6.51 4.96 -32.09
CA ASP A 804 -6.27 3.61 -32.63
C ASP A 804 -6.54 3.51 -34.15
N ASN A 805 -6.79 4.65 -34.82
CA ASN A 805 -7.24 4.74 -36.22
C ASN A 805 -8.57 4.01 -36.52
N ASN A 806 -9.38 3.72 -35.49
CA ASN A 806 -10.67 3.06 -35.63
C ASN A 806 -11.80 4.03 -35.24
N ALA A 807 -12.98 3.89 -35.84
CA ALA A 807 -14.12 4.77 -35.57
C ALA A 807 -15.38 3.93 -35.30
N ILE A 808 -15.67 3.69 -34.01
CA ILE A 808 -16.79 2.86 -33.54
C ILE A 808 -17.49 3.53 -32.37
N TRP A 809 -18.80 3.31 -32.21
CA TRP A 809 -19.58 3.96 -31.15
C TRP A 809 -18.96 3.77 -29.75
N ALA A 810 -18.73 2.51 -29.36
CA ALA A 810 -18.24 2.11 -28.04
C ALA A 810 -17.16 1.04 -28.18
N GLN A 811 -16.08 1.19 -27.42
CA GLN A 811 -14.97 0.24 -27.31
C GLN A 811 -14.89 -0.24 -25.85
N PRO A 812 -15.68 -1.26 -25.46
CA PRO A 812 -15.90 -1.64 -24.05
C PRO A 812 -14.76 -2.46 -23.42
N THR A 813 -13.63 -2.63 -24.12
CA THR A 813 -12.42 -3.28 -23.62
C THR A 813 -11.19 -2.47 -24.02
N PRO A 814 -10.08 -2.49 -23.25
CA PRO A 814 -8.91 -1.69 -23.60
C PRO A 814 -8.25 -2.08 -24.93
N VAL A 815 -8.00 -1.08 -25.77
CA VAL A 815 -7.21 -1.14 -27.00
C VAL A 815 -5.94 -0.29 -26.84
N GLN A 816 -4.90 -0.60 -27.62
CA GLN A 816 -3.63 0.13 -27.54
C GLN A 816 -3.71 1.42 -28.36
N THR A 817 -3.50 2.58 -27.71
CA THR A 817 -3.37 3.86 -28.41
C THR A 817 -2.01 3.97 -29.10
N ILE A 818 -1.97 4.45 -30.35
CA ILE A 818 -0.74 4.53 -31.15
C ILE A 818 0.05 5.81 -30.78
N LEU A 819 0.57 5.83 -29.56
CA LEU A 819 1.25 6.98 -28.97
C LEU A 819 2.77 6.92 -29.06
N CYS A 820 3.37 8.11 -29.14
CA CYS A 820 4.81 8.33 -29.29
C CYS A 820 5.46 7.36 -30.29
N PRO A 821 4.89 7.15 -31.49
CA PRO A 821 5.46 6.24 -32.47
C PRO A 821 6.89 6.68 -32.75
N VAL A 822 7.86 5.79 -32.53
CA VAL A 822 9.28 6.10 -32.68
C VAL A 822 9.55 6.33 -34.16
N LEU A 823 9.50 7.60 -34.58
CA LEU A 823 10.14 8.11 -35.78
C LEU A 823 11.65 8.04 -35.54
N PRO A 824 12.38 7.07 -36.12
CA PRO A 824 13.75 6.81 -35.71
C PRO A 824 14.69 7.70 -36.52
N LEU A 825 15.36 8.62 -35.85
CA LEU A 825 16.61 9.21 -36.34
C LEU A 825 17.65 9.26 -35.22
N PRO A 826 18.37 8.15 -34.99
CA PRO A 826 19.65 8.18 -34.27
C PRO A 826 20.85 8.20 -35.25
N VAL A 827 20.63 8.64 -36.50
CA VAL A 827 21.68 8.85 -37.51
C VAL A 827 21.39 10.15 -38.25
N GLU A 828 22.40 10.99 -38.41
CA GLU A 828 22.34 12.20 -39.23
C GLU A 828 22.92 11.87 -40.62
N MET A 829 22.08 11.76 -41.65
CA MET A 829 22.54 11.52 -43.02
C MET A 829 22.93 12.83 -43.72
N LEU A 830 24.15 12.87 -44.27
CA LEU A 830 24.70 14.01 -45.01
C LEU A 830 24.45 13.93 -46.52
N ALA A 831 24.37 12.72 -47.06
CA ALA A 831 24.11 12.46 -48.48
C ALA A 831 23.69 11.00 -48.70
N PHE A 832 22.86 10.76 -49.71
CA PHE A 832 22.61 9.45 -50.30
C PHE A 832 22.48 9.62 -51.82
N LYS A 833 23.17 8.78 -52.61
CA LYS A 833 23.20 8.90 -54.07
C LYS A 833 23.47 7.56 -54.76
N THR A 834 23.11 7.49 -56.04
CA THR A 834 23.54 6.41 -56.95
C THR A 834 24.65 6.90 -57.87
N VAL A 835 25.55 6.00 -58.27
CA VAL A 835 26.62 6.28 -59.24
C VAL A 835 26.72 5.10 -60.21
N CYS A 836 26.70 5.37 -61.51
CA CYS A 836 26.88 4.35 -62.54
C CYS A 836 28.37 3.97 -62.66
N SER A 837 28.67 2.68 -62.65
CA SER A 837 30.03 2.19 -62.85
C SER A 837 30.01 0.79 -63.45
N SER A 838 30.50 0.67 -64.70
CA SER A 838 30.57 -0.59 -65.45
C SER A 838 29.26 -1.39 -65.50
N GLY A 839 28.12 -0.69 -65.66
CA GLY A 839 26.80 -1.32 -65.78
C GLY A 839 26.19 -1.83 -64.46
N LYS A 840 26.81 -1.55 -63.31
CA LYS A 840 26.28 -1.81 -61.95
C LYS A 840 25.85 -0.49 -61.29
N ALA A 841 24.86 -0.56 -60.40
CA ALA A 841 24.47 0.56 -59.55
C ALA A 841 25.31 0.56 -58.27
N LYS A 842 26.09 1.62 -58.05
CA LYS A 842 26.81 1.85 -56.78
C LYS A 842 26.00 2.83 -55.95
N LEU A 843 25.54 2.40 -54.78
CA LEU A 843 24.84 3.23 -53.81
C LEU A 843 25.86 3.76 -52.80
N GLN A 844 25.92 5.07 -52.60
CA GLN A 844 26.83 5.72 -51.66
C GLN A 844 26.03 6.60 -50.70
N TRP A 845 26.32 6.51 -49.40
CA TRP A 845 25.78 7.43 -48.41
C TRP A 845 26.83 7.80 -47.37
N SER A 846 26.58 8.92 -46.69
CA SER A 846 27.46 9.48 -45.66
C SER A 846 26.63 9.82 -44.43
N THR A 847 27.14 9.43 -43.25
CA THR A 847 26.58 9.78 -41.94
C THR A 847 27.48 10.80 -41.26
N ALA A 848 26.93 11.81 -40.59
CA ALA A 848 27.70 12.70 -39.72
C ALA A 848 27.97 12.03 -38.36
N SER A 849 26.92 11.43 -37.79
CA SER A 849 26.95 10.65 -36.56
C SER A 849 25.93 9.51 -36.61
N GLU A 850 26.16 8.48 -35.80
CA GLU A 850 25.31 7.29 -35.65
C GLU A 850 25.21 6.90 -34.16
N THR A 851 24.04 6.43 -33.75
CA THR A 851 23.76 5.93 -32.39
C THR A 851 22.86 4.70 -32.50
N ASN A 852 23.21 3.62 -31.80
CA ASN A 852 22.54 2.30 -31.81
C ASN A 852 22.21 1.71 -33.20
N ASN A 853 22.83 2.20 -34.28
CA ASN A 853 22.57 1.79 -35.65
C ASN A 853 23.15 0.38 -35.92
N ASN A 854 22.28 -0.58 -36.17
CA ASN A 854 22.63 -1.99 -36.35
C ASN A 854 23.01 -2.27 -37.81
N TYR A 855 22.13 -1.89 -38.75
CA TYR A 855 22.41 -1.99 -40.19
C TYR A 855 21.52 -1.05 -41.03
N PHE A 856 22.06 -0.61 -42.17
CA PHE A 856 21.27 -0.11 -43.27
C PHE A 856 20.84 -1.28 -44.16
N GLY A 857 19.53 -1.55 -44.22
CA GLY A 857 18.97 -2.34 -45.31
C GLY A 857 19.01 -1.53 -46.60
N ILE A 858 19.18 -2.19 -47.74
CA ILE A 858 19.06 -1.57 -49.05
C ILE A 858 17.81 -2.14 -49.69
N GLU A 859 16.86 -1.27 -50.01
CA GLU A 859 15.65 -1.65 -50.74
C GLU A 859 15.65 -1.07 -52.15
N ARG A 860 15.14 -1.85 -53.11
CA ARG A 860 14.99 -1.50 -54.52
C ARG A 860 13.52 -1.60 -54.93
N SER A 861 13.07 -0.69 -55.79
CA SER A 861 11.76 -0.71 -56.43
C SER A 861 11.89 -0.52 -57.94
N ASP A 862 11.01 -1.20 -58.68
CA ASP A 862 10.96 -1.18 -60.13
C ASP A 862 9.92 -0.15 -60.66
N ASP A 863 8.93 0.22 -59.84
CA ASP A 863 7.85 1.17 -60.13
C ASP A 863 7.93 2.48 -59.30
N GLY A 864 8.72 2.50 -58.23
CA GLY A 864 8.85 3.62 -57.29
C GLY A 864 7.93 3.52 -56.08
N VAL A 865 7.12 2.46 -55.98
CA VAL A 865 6.10 2.27 -54.92
C VAL A 865 6.36 0.98 -54.15
N ASN A 866 6.59 -0.12 -54.87
CA ASN A 866 6.80 -1.45 -54.29
C ASN A 866 8.29 -1.72 -54.08
N PHE A 867 8.77 -1.56 -52.85
CA PHE A 867 10.17 -1.75 -52.47
C PHE A 867 10.44 -3.15 -51.89
N GLN A 868 11.54 -3.78 -52.31
CA GLN A 868 12.02 -5.07 -51.82
C GLN A 868 13.46 -4.94 -51.30
N THR A 869 13.78 -5.56 -50.16
CA THR A 869 15.15 -5.55 -49.62
C THR A 869 16.08 -6.42 -50.47
N ILE A 870 17.12 -5.81 -51.07
CA ILE A 870 18.12 -6.47 -51.91
C ILE A 870 19.48 -6.68 -51.21
N GLY A 871 19.69 -6.05 -50.04
CA GLY A 871 20.96 -6.15 -49.32
C GLY A 871 20.92 -5.52 -47.93
N LYS A 872 22.03 -5.65 -47.20
CA LYS A 872 22.28 -4.99 -45.91
C LYS A 872 23.75 -4.60 -45.80
N VAL A 873 24.03 -3.49 -45.12
CA VAL A 873 25.37 -3.03 -44.75
C VAL A 873 25.32 -2.65 -43.27
N ASN A 874 26.21 -3.22 -42.45
CA ASN A 874 26.21 -3.00 -41.00
C ASN A 874 26.48 -1.53 -40.65
N GLY A 875 25.77 -1.01 -39.65
CA GLY A 875 26.00 0.30 -39.07
C GLY A 875 27.25 0.32 -38.19
N ALA A 876 27.64 1.51 -37.74
CA ALA A 876 28.75 1.66 -36.80
C ALA A 876 28.34 1.49 -35.32
N GLY A 877 27.06 1.20 -35.04
CA GLY A 877 26.51 1.23 -33.69
C GLY A 877 26.48 2.66 -33.16
N ASN A 878 27.48 3.01 -32.34
CA ASN A 878 27.66 4.34 -31.75
C ASN A 878 28.95 4.97 -32.29
N SER A 879 28.81 6.05 -33.08
CA SER A 879 29.91 6.72 -33.79
C SER A 879 29.61 8.21 -33.97
N ASN A 880 30.38 9.08 -33.31
CA ASN A 880 30.31 10.53 -33.51
C ASN A 880 31.25 11.06 -34.62
N THR A 881 31.93 10.17 -35.34
CA THR A 881 32.76 10.50 -36.51
C THR A 881 32.01 10.25 -37.80
N THR A 882 32.15 11.15 -38.77
CA THR A 882 31.59 11.01 -40.13
C THR A 882 32.01 9.69 -40.76
N ARG A 883 31.07 8.94 -41.33
CA ARG A 883 31.34 7.68 -42.05
C ARG A 883 30.77 7.70 -43.45
N ASN A 884 31.42 6.93 -44.33
CA ASN A 884 31.05 6.76 -45.73
C ASN A 884 30.78 5.29 -46.00
N TYR A 885 29.65 5.01 -46.63
CA TYR A 885 29.16 3.67 -46.92
C TYR A 885 29.01 3.46 -48.43
N LEU A 886 29.15 2.21 -48.84
CA LEU A 886 29.04 1.76 -50.22
C LEU A 886 28.30 0.43 -50.26
N PHE A 887 27.28 0.34 -51.11
CA PHE A 887 26.67 -0.92 -51.54
C PHE A 887 26.70 -0.99 -53.07
N VAL A 888 26.73 -2.20 -53.64
CA VAL A 888 26.73 -2.41 -55.09
C VAL A 888 25.64 -3.41 -55.44
N ASP A 889 24.66 -2.98 -56.23
CA ASP A 889 23.68 -3.91 -56.80
C ASP A 889 24.32 -4.64 -57.99
N GLU A 890 24.69 -5.90 -57.73
CA GLU A 890 25.25 -6.79 -58.74
C GLU A 890 24.17 -7.55 -59.53
N GLN A 891 22.92 -7.55 -59.06
CA GLN A 891 21.80 -8.33 -59.60
C GLN A 891 20.76 -7.43 -60.30
N LEU A 892 21.23 -6.67 -61.29
CA LEU A 892 20.40 -5.92 -62.22
C LEU A 892 19.89 -6.83 -63.35
N PRO A 893 18.57 -7.13 -63.45
CA PRO A 893 18.03 -8.12 -64.39
C PRO A 893 18.36 -7.90 -65.89
N SER A 894 18.21 -8.96 -66.69
CA SER A 894 18.41 -8.94 -68.14
C SER A 894 17.36 -8.05 -68.84
N PRO A 895 17.71 -7.26 -69.86
CA PRO A 895 16.80 -6.27 -70.46
C PRO A 895 15.83 -6.90 -71.47
N VAL A 896 14.73 -7.51 -70.98
CA VAL A 896 13.62 -7.98 -71.83
C VAL A 896 12.28 -7.67 -71.16
N GLY A 897 11.44 -6.87 -71.82
CA GLY A 897 10.10 -6.51 -71.35
C GLY A 897 10.05 -5.18 -70.58
N GLU A 898 9.26 -4.25 -71.10
CA GLU A 898 8.54 -3.15 -70.41
C GLU A 898 9.30 -2.21 -69.44
N GLY A 899 9.24 -0.90 -69.71
CA GLY A 899 9.34 0.14 -68.67
C GLY A 899 10.73 0.74 -68.36
N SER A 900 11.16 1.71 -69.17
CA SER A 900 12.13 2.80 -68.87
C SER A 900 13.60 2.48 -68.52
N GLY A 901 13.93 1.32 -67.94
CA GLY A 901 15.28 1.01 -67.43
C GLY A 901 15.67 1.74 -66.13
N VAL A 902 14.77 2.55 -65.56
CA VAL A 902 14.94 3.20 -64.25
C VAL A 902 14.67 2.21 -63.12
N ARG A 903 15.37 2.36 -62.01
CA ARG A 903 15.14 1.70 -60.72
C ARG A 903 15.25 2.73 -59.60
N TYR A 904 14.49 2.52 -58.54
CA TYR A 904 14.46 3.37 -57.36
C TYR A 904 15.07 2.62 -56.18
N TYR A 905 15.79 3.32 -55.32
CA TYR A 905 16.48 2.75 -54.16
C TYR A 905 16.26 3.61 -52.93
N ARG A 906 16.15 2.97 -51.77
CA ARG A 906 16.13 3.63 -50.46
C ARG A 906 16.89 2.80 -49.43
N LEU A 907 17.43 3.47 -48.43
CA LEU A 907 18.03 2.83 -47.27
C LEU A 907 16.95 2.60 -46.22
N LYS A 908 16.91 1.40 -45.66
CA LYS A 908 16.14 1.03 -44.47
C LYS A 908 17.08 0.96 -43.27
N GLN A 909 17.43 2.10 -42.69
CA GLN A 909 18.20 2.11 -41.45
C GLN A 909 17.45 1.31 -40.38
N THR A 910 18.12 0.45 -39.64
CA THR A 910 17.53 -0.37 -38.57
C THR A 910 18.44 -0.35 -37.35
N ASP A 911 17.87 -0.11 -36.17
CA ASP A 911 18.60 -0.03 -34.90
C ASP A 911 18.71 -1.42 -34.22
N TYR A 912 19.50 -1.53 -33.15
CA TYR A 912 19.67 -2.82 -32.42
C TYR A 912 18.38 -3.35 -31.77
N ASN A 913 17.37 -2.49 -31.55
CA ASN A 913 16.05 -2.88 -31.04
C ASN A 913 15.04 -3.27 -32.15
N GLY A 914 15.40 -3.16 -33.43
CA GLY A 914 14.53 -3.47 -34.57
C GLY A 914 13.66 -2.32 -35.08
N SER A 915 13.71 -1.13 -34.48
CA SER A 915 13.12 0.09 -35.06
C SER A 915 13.81 0.46 -36.38
N TYR A 916 13.11 1.12 -37.32
CA TYR A 916 13.68 1.41 -38.64
C TYR A 916 13.16 2.68 -39.32
N THR A 917 14.06 3.39 -40.02
CA THR A 917 13.77 4.57 -40.86
C THR A 917 13.87 4.22 -42.33
N TYR A 918 13.29 5.07 -43.18
CA TYR A 918 13.63 5.13 -44.60
C TYR A 918 14.37 6.43 -44.93
N SER A 919 15.38 6.35 -45.81
CA SER A 919 15.92 7.52 -46.49
C SER A 919 14.95 8.06 -47.54
N GLU A 920 15.27 9.22 -48.08
CA GLU A 920 14.78 9.65 -49.39
C GLU A 920 15.02 8.57 -50.46
N VAL A 921 14.17 8.58 -51.49
CA VAL A 921 14.24 7.66 -52.62
C VAL A 921 15.13 8.25 -53.71
N VAL A 922 16.24 7.60 -54.01
CA VAL A 922 17.12 7.95 -55.14
C VAL A 922 16.85 7.04 -56.33
N SER A 923 17.04 7.51 -57.55
CA SER A 923 16.89 6.69 -58.76
C SER A 923 18.23 6.37 -59.43
N PHE A 924 18.19 5.41 -60.35
CA PHE A 924 19.30 4.95 -61.18
C PHE A 924 18.74 4.43 -62.51
N ASN A 925 19.38 4.72 -63.64
CA ASN A 925 19.01 4.14 -64.93
C ASN A 925 20.13 3.24 -65.46
N LYS A 926 19.81 1.97 -65.75
CA LYS A 926 20.78 1.01 -66.28
C LYS A 926 21.20 1.31 -67.73
N ASN A 927 20.32 1.97 -68.49
CA ASN A 927 20.40 2.03 -69.95
C ASN A 927 21.15 3.24 -70.51
N ASN A 928 21.45 4.27 -69.71
CA ASN A 928 22.22 5.41 -70.24
C ASN A 928 22.96 6.26 -69.20
N CYS A 929 24.20 6.61 -69.55
CA CYS A 929 24.89 7.80 -69.04
C CYS A 929 24.63 8.98 -69.98
N SER A 930 23.36 9.28 -70.23
CA SER A 930 22.94 10.41 -71.07
C SER A 930 21.69 11.08 -70.49
N MET A 931 21.41 12.29 -70.95
CA MET A 931 20.50 13.20 -70.26
C MET A 931 19.11 12.61 -70.08
N SER A 932 18.72 12.44 -68.80
CA SER A 932 17.49 11.75 -68.38
C SER A 932 16.62 12.68 -67.54
N VAL A 933 15.30 12.60 -67.72
CA VAL A 933 14.30 13.43 -67.03
C VAL A 933 13.27 12.51 -66.35
N TYR A 934 13.04 12.71 -65.05
CA TYR A 934 12.06 11.93 -64.30
C TYR A 934 11.46 12.74 -63.13
N PRO A 935 10.13 12.64 -62.88
CA PRO A 935 9.55 13.12 -61.64
C PRO A 935 9.96 12.20 -60.49
N ASN A 936 10.04 12.75 -59.27
CA ASN A 936 9.93 11.95 -58.06
C ASN A 936 8.42 11.88 -57.67
N PRO A 937 7.86 10.71 -57.33
CA PRO A 937 6.50 10.61 -56.81
C PRO A 937 6.34 11.05 -55.33
N PHE A 938 7.42 11.41 -54.62
CA PHE A 938 7.38 11.78 -53.19
C PHE A 938 7.73 13.24 -52.85
N ASP A 939 8.28 14.00 -53.80
CA ASP A 939 8.52 15.44 -53.67
C ASP A 939 8.06 16.15 -54.96
N LYS A 940 7.82 17.46 -54.91
CA LYS A 940 7.19 18.21 -56.03
C LYS A 940 8.20 18.61 -57.12
N THR A 941 9.10 17.70 -57.46
CA THR A 941 10.37 18.02 -58.13
C THR A 941 10.62 17.11 -59.32
N ILE A 942 11.21 17.67 -60.37
CA ILE A 942 11.73 16.89 -61.50
C ILE A 942 13.25 16.91 -61.44
N TYR A 943 13.82 15.72 -61.46
CA TYR A 943 15.25 15.50 -61.41
C TYR A 943 15.80 15.24 -62.80
N MET A 944 16.95 15.86 -63.10
CA MET A 944 17.60 15.83 -64.40
C MET A 944 19.10 15.68 -64.26
N SER A 945 19.67 14.66 -64.89
CA SER A 945 21.10 14.33 -64.81
C SER A 945 21.65 14.05 -66.20
N SER A 946 22.84 14.57 -66.54
CA SER A 946 23.57 14.17 -67.74
C SER A 946 24.83 13.40 -67.38
N GLY A 947 24.99 12.21 -67.98
CA GLY A 947 26.20 11.39 -67.88
C GLY A 947 27.20 11.61 -69.03
N THR A 948 27.00 12.63 -69.87
CA THR A 948 27.77 12.85 -71.11
C THR A 948 29.20 13.36 -70.89
N GLY A 949 29.62 13.60 -69.65
CA GLY A 949 30.90 14.23 -69.32
C GLY A 949 30.93 15.74 -69.62
N THR A 950 29.81 16.30 -70.07
CA THR A 950 29.67 17.68 -70.57
C THR A 950 28.45 18.35 -69.94
N VAL A 951 28.64 19.56 -69.44
CA VAL A 951 27.55 20.38 -68.88
C VAL A 951 26.60 20.77 -70.01
N VAL A 952 25.29 20.58 -69.79
CA VAL A 952 24.25 20.84 -70.81
C VAL A 952 23.49 22.11 -70.45
N ASN A 953 23.54 23.11 -71.32
CA ASN A 953 22.68 24.30 -71.26
C ASN A 953 21.33 23.94 -71.91
N ALA A 954 20.24 23.95 -71.14
CA ALA A 954 18.95 23.43 -71.60
C ALA A 954 17.78 24.34 -71.24
N LEU A 955 16.76 24.36 -72.12
CA LEU A 955 15.48 25.00 -71.88
C LEU A 955 14.49 23.92 -71.40
N PHE A 956 14.23 23.91 -70.08
CA PHE A 956 13.20 23.08 -69.46
C PHE A 956 11.83 23.72 -69.67
N ARG A 957 10.83 22.93 -70.07
CA ARG A 957 9.48 23.39 -70.40
C ARG A 957 8.44 22.39 -69.95
N ILE A 958 7.25 22.86 -69.60
CA ILE A 958 6.07 22.06 -69.30
C ILE A 958 4.95 22.54 -70.19
N VAL A 959 4.35 21.63 -70.97
CA VAL A 959 3.15 21.88 -71.77
C VAL A 959 1.97 21.06 -71.25
N ASN A 960 0.75 21.60 -71.33
CA ASN A 960 -0.48 20.88 -71.01
C ASN A 960 -0.90 19.94 -72.17
N VAL A 961 -1.97 19.15 -71.97
CA VAL A 961 -2.51 18.25 -73.03
C VAL A 961 -2.98 18.95 -74.31
N LEU A 962 -3.15 20.27 -74.30
CA LEU A 962 -3.49 21.07 -75.48
C LEU A 962 -2.23 21.61 -76.20
N GLY A 963 -1.03 21.21 -75.76
CA GLY A 963 0.25 21.66 -76.31
C GLY A 963 0.65 23.08 -75.89
N GLN A 964 -0.08 23.70 -74.96
CA GLN A 964 0.21 25.05 -74.49
C GLN A 964 1.26 25.01 -73.38
N GLU A 965 2.28 25.86 -73.47
CA GLU A 965 3.31 26.02 -72.44
C GLU A 965 2.72 26.68 -71.19
N VAL A 966 2.94 26.05 -70.03
CA VAL A 966 2.48 26.53 -68.71
C VAL A 966 3.64 26.93 -67.80
N TYR A 967 4.86 26.50 -68.11
CA TYR A 967 6.09 26.87 -67.39
C TYR A 967 7.30 26.62 -68.28
N ALA A 968 8.32 27.49 -68.20
CA ALA A 968 9.61 27.27 -68.82
C ALA A 968 10.74 27.95 -68.03
N ARG A 969 11.95 27.38 -68.08
CA ARG A 969 13.14 27.87 -67.38
C ARG A 969 14.42 27.43 -68.11
N ASN A 970 15.36 28.34 -68.32
CA ASN A 970 16.73 27.96 -68.68
C ASN A 970 17.40 27.32 -67.45
N ILE A 971 18.07 26.20 -67.66
CA ILE A 971 18.75 25.40 -66.63
C ILE A 971 20.10 24.91 -67.15
N ILE A 972 21.02 24.68 -66.21
CA ILE A 972 22.36 24.16 -66.50
C ILE A 972 22.47 22.80 -65.82
N ILE A 973 22.39 21.72 -66.60
CA ILE A 973 22.42 20.35 -66.10
C ILE A 973 23.88 19.90 -65.99
N PRO A 974 24.36 19.45 -64.82
CA PRO A 974 25.73 18.96 -64.65
C PRO A 974 26.06 17.79 -65.58
N GLY A 975 27.29 17.79 -66.09
CA GLY A 975 27.81 16.75 -66.98
C GLY A 975 28.53 15.60 -66.27
N ASP A 976 28.71 15.70 -64.96
CA ASP A 976 29.43 14.75 -64.11
C ASP A 976 28.54 13.60 -63.60
N GLY A 977 27.29 13.54 -64.06
CA GLY A 977 26.29 12.57 -63.62
C GLY A 977 25.51 13.00 -62.36
N THR A 978 25.75 14.17 -61.78
CA THR A 978 24.92 14.67 -60.68
C THR A 978 23.53 15.12 -61.18
N SER A 979 22.51 14.94 -60.35
CA SER A 979 21.13 15.35 -60.65
C SER A 979 20.91 16.80 -60.22
N LEU A 980 20.51 17.63 -61.18
CA LEU A 980 19.83 18.90 -60.91
C LEU A 980 18.38 18.62 -60.52
N SER A 981 17.92 19.18 -59.40
CA SER A 981 16.50 19.29 -59.06
C SER A 981 15.89 20.56 -59.66
N VAL A 982 14.63 20.47 -60.12
CA VAL A 982 13.81 21.62 -60.48
C VAL A 982 12.43 21.45 -59.84
N ASP A 983 12.11 22.34 -58.91
CA ASP A 983 10.79 22.44 -58.28
C ASP A 983 9.72 22.75 -59.33
N LEU A 984 8.58 22.08 -59.23
CA LEU A 984 7.43 22.36 -60.06
C LEU A 984 6.65 23.58 -59.49
N PRO A 985 6.18 24.50 -60.35
CA PRO A 985 5.21 25.50 -59.93
C PRO A 985 3.88 24.84 -59.56
N LEU A 986 2.98 25.59 -58.91
CA LEU A 986 1.60 25.16 -58.67
C LEU A 986 0.85 24.97 -60.00
N LEU A 987 0.77 23.72 -60.46
CA LEU A 987 0.00 23.30 -61.63
C LEU A 987 -1.38 22.78 -61.21
N ALA A 988 -2.38 22.96 -62.07
CA ALA A 988 -3.70 22.37 -61.85
C ALA A 988 -3.66 20.84 -62.08
N SER A 989 -4.44 20.07 -61.32
CA SER A 989 -4.53 18.61 -61.44
C SER A 989 -4.83 18.17 -62.87
N GLY A 990 -3.98 17.32 -63.45
CA GLY A 990 -4.06 16.99 -64.87
C GLY A 990 -2.85 16.22 -65.42
N MET A 991 -2.84 16.03 -66.74
CA MET A 991 -1.70 15.46 -67.47
C MET A 991 -0.87 16.58 -68.12
N TYR A 992 0.44 16.45 -68.08
CA TYR A 992 1.38 17.39 -68.69
C TYR A 992 2.51 16.65 -69.40
N VAL A 993 3.16 17.33 -70.34
CA VAL A 993 4.37 16.84 -71.02
C VAL A 993 5.51 17.80 -70.70
N VAL A 994 6.55 17.26 -70.09
CA VAL A 994 7.81 17.94 -69.80
C VAL A 994 8.71 17.75 -71.01
N LEU A 995 9.25 18.86 -71.52
CA LEU A 995 10.18 18.90 -72.64
C LEU A 995 11.49 19.50 -72.14
N VAL A 996 12.61 18.91 -72.53
CA VAL A 996 13.94 19.51 -72.34
C VAL A 996 14.53 19.73 -73.72
N ASN A 997 14.57 20.99 -74.12
CA ASN A 997 15.16 21.45 -75.37
C ASN A 997 16.61 21.90 -75.15
N ASP A 998 17.38 21.92 -76.23
CA ASP A 998 18.67 22.63 -76.25
C ASP A 998 18.40 24.14 -76.06
N ALA A 999 19.18 24.81 -75.20
CA ALA A 999 18.96 26.24 -74.93
C ALA A 999 19.41 27.14 -76.10
N ASP A 1000 20.42 26.71 -76.86
CA ASP A 1000 20.98 27.45 -77.98
C ASP A 1000 20.28 27.07 -79.31
N ASN A 1001 19.52 25.97 -79.32
CA ASN A 1001 18.54 25.65 -80.36
C ASN A 1001 17.24 25.06 -79.78
N SER A 1002 16.27 25.91 -79.44
CA SER A 1002 14.99 25.51 -78.82
C SER A 1002 14.08 24.62 -79.70
N SER A 1003 14.44 24.35 -80.95
CA SER A 1003 13.77 23.36 -81.81
C SER A 1003 14.34 21.94 -81.66
N LEU A 1004 15.58 21.82 -81.17
CA LEU A 1004 16.22 20.54 -80.89
C LEU A 1004 15.69 20.02 -79.55
N LEU A 1005 15.03 18.87 -79.58
CA LEU A 1005 14.43 18.21 -78.43
C LEU A 1005 15.40 17.15 -77.89
N LEU A 1006 15.89 17.36 -76.67
CA LEU A 1006 16.90 16.51 -76.04
C LEU A 1006 16.29 15.41 -75.16
N ASN A 1007 15.17 15.68 -74.50
CA ASN A 1007 14.38 14.66 -73.77
C ASN A 1007 12.90 15.08 -73.63
N THR A 1008 12.02 14.12 -73.38
CA THR A 1008 10.58 14.30 -73.16
C THR A 1008 10.05 13.32 -72.12
N LYS A 1009 9.23 13.79 -71.18
CA LYS A 1009 8.59 12.96 -70.16
C LYS A 1009 7.12 13.35 -69.96
N VAL A 1010 6.21 12.38 -70.01
CA VAL A 1010 4.81 12.59 -69.62
C VAL A 1010 4.70 12.47 -68.09
N VAL A 1011 3.98 13.40 -67.46
CA VAL A 1011 3.76 13.45 -66.01
C VAL A 1011 2.27 13.70 -65.69
N ARG A 1012 1.85 13.33 -64.47
CA ARG A 1012 0.49 13.55 -63.96
C ARG A 1012 0.58 14.32 -62.64
N VAL A 1013 -0.24 15.35 -62.48
CA VAL A 1013 -0.36 16.18 -61.28
C VAL A 1013 -1.64 15.78 -60.54
N GLY A 1014 -1.55 15.62 -59.21
CA GLY A 1014 -2.61 15.10 -58.36
C GLY A 1014 -3.56 16.19 -57.85
N VAL A 1015 -4.40 15.84 -56.88
CA VAL A 1015 -5.16 16.83 -56.08
C VAL A 1015 -4.50 16.90 -54.71
N GLY A 1016 -3.72 17.95 -54.47
CA GLY A 1016 -2.89 18.12 -53.26
C GLY A 1016 -1.39 17.92 -53.51
N GLU A 1017 -1.05 17.13 -54.52
CA GLU A 1017 0.31 16.89 -55.06
C GLU A 1017 0.57 17.75 -56.31
#